data_AF-A0A538PAN1-F1
#
_entry.id   AF-A0A538PAN1-F1
#
_cell.length_a   1.000
_cell.length_b   1.000
_cell.length_c   1.000
_cell.angle_alpha   90.00
_cell.angle_beta   90.00
_cell.angle_gamma   90.00
#
_symmetry.space_group_name_H-M   'P 1'
#
loop_
_entity.id
_entity.type
_entity.pdbx_description
1 polymer ?
#
loop_
_entity_poly.entity_id
_entity_poly.type
_entity_poly.pdbx_seq_one_letter_code
_entity_poly.pdbx_strand_id
1 'polypeptide(L)'
;MRGWILDLYPGNPGEMVVWLKLENGEVRRLLDRWSPSIFVASDDGYELARLGGHRLIEPEVLGSRLVGKVEQITDQAKSEVLELQVKDAKKTQLLARRIEGLGPFGLYRIYNADVPPAQTYLYEHDLFPLAHCEVSEAGQRLEWRLHDDDWSYDYVIPQLRETKLEVEVEREGRIARNTDTIRSVKLTGREEELVIESGSEEEKIIELVKAIEHLDPDLLLTEEGDTFLLPYLIKRAESNRLSEKFFLDRDRTRLTLPSRAGTSYFSYGKILFKPSAMKLYGRVHLDLSSSFVCNGPSLEGLFELSRICRMPLQTASRASIGKALSSLQFYHASKMDLLVPWKPIVAEKFKDRWTLMVADRGGFIFEPRVGLFEGVGELDYSCLVKDSTVMTRNGEKSIAEVKEDNEVFTPFGWQRVSKVHEYRINEKVIRLTLSDGKRITCTTHHKFPVLVRDVFEEKVADEIRKGNRFIITDPPPAFQNDDLACLFGAFTAEGGRLRRDQEYFDKSRKKTRVSHQYRIEFSINKHEIDFRNFITKTLSKIYPSVHVYIKTKLGSDGITLVVAQRAVVMDFLSRYESFIASEHHNQGEQASFVRGFFEGDGGINKKRNTVQCDQSSKNHFKLDIVCKCLRELNIGYRVGRYINKHGFSSIPADFLELSGLEAVVRYYTQVGFISQDKQESLRQAILSRIRKAKNYPSPRLGLYAKARKNNALSFIHEVRVIGKEIFDYDGHVYDLTLEWSEFPYYFANGILTHNSLYPNIMLKKNLSAETVRCPCCPSSINRIPELDWNVCQRRKGIVPKAIEIIVGKRLRYKELKRSAKSDKDRERYDARQSALKYLGVTSFGYLGYNNAKFGRIDAHIGVCAWDRKVLLDATRIAERSGFKLIHGIVDSLWLKRQGAEEEDYKRLRREIEEETGFEISFEGIYKWVVFLPSKVEPGIPVLNRYFGAYRTGELKVRGIEARRHDTPVLFTKCQLEILELLARADSIAGARELIPECLGVFEKYARAISNREVPPEFMIFTRNLSKKPGEYLNRTIQSSVADQLSEEGIELHAGESVRYLITDYYSGSPRRRAAPESLVDDGTPYDVRRYVELLAEACSTVLEPFDWRCSTERLVGRIQDTQLSSSPTEVM
;
A
#
# COMPACT_ATOMS: atom_id res chain seq x y z
N MET A 1 5.06 -9.10 45.16
CA MET A 1 4.48 -7.75 44.89
C MET A 1 3.48 -7.86 43.76
N ARG A 2 2.45 -7.01 43.69
CA ARG A 2 1.43 -7.03 42.62
C ARG A 2 1.25 -5.66 41.98
N GLY A 3 1.04 -5.63 40.67
CA GLY A 3 0.91 -4.40 39.90
C GLY A 3 0.96 -4.61 38.39
N TRP A 4 1.20 -3.53 37.65
CA TRP A 4 1.27 -3.50 36.19
C TRP A 4 2.64 -3.08 35.68
N ILE A 5 3.12 -3.74 34.62
CA ILE A 5 4.43 -3.46 34.01
C ILE A 5 4.37 -2.12 33.25
N LEU A 6 5.07 -1.09 33.75
CA LEU A 6 5.03 0.28 33.21
C LEU A 6 6.06 0.51 32.10
N ASP A 7 7.33 0.16 32.37
CA ASP A 7 8.46 0.35 31.45
C ASP A 7 9.56 -0.68 31.74
N LEU A 8 10.40 -1.02 30.76
CA LEU A 8 11.54 -1.94 30.95
C LEU A 8 12.63 -1.79 29.89
N TYR A 9 13.89 -1.94 30.30
CA TYR A 9 15.09 -1.71 29.48
C TYR A 9 16.35 -2.34 30.11
N PRO A 10 17.41 -2.66 29.32
CA PRO A 10 18.65 -3.21 29.87
C PRO A 10 19.41 -2.24 30.77
N GLY A 11 19.77 -2.71 31.97
CA GLY A 11 20.56 -2.00 32.99
C GLY A 11 22.06 -2.09 32.70
N ASN A 12 22.83 -2.55 33.68
CA ASN A 12 24.24 -2.90 33.46
C ASN A 12 24.35 -4.23 32.66
N PRO A 13 25.57 -4.63 32.23
CA PRO A 13 25.77 -5.93 31.57
C PRO A 13 25.30 -7.11 32.44
N GLY A 14 24.30 -7.85 31.98
CA GLY A 14 23.66 -8.96 32.70
C GLY A 14 22.39 -8.59 33.48
N GLU A 15 21.83 -7.39 33.26
CA GLU A 15 20.65 -6.89 33.98
C GLU A 15 19.52 -6.40 33.05
N MET A 16 18.28 -6.72 33.41
CA MET A 16 17.07 -6.05 32.94
C MET A 16 16.49 -5.19 34.07
N VAL A 17 16.20 -3.92 33.81
CA VAL A 17 15.44 -3.05 34.71
C VAL A 17 13.98 -3.13 34.33
N VAL A 18 13.10 -3.36 35.31
CA VAL A 18 11.64 -3.40 35.11
C VAL A 18 10.97 -2.47 36.11
N TRP A 19 10.09 -1.60 35.64
CA TRP A 19 9.31 -0.68 36.47
C TRP A 19 7.88 -1.20 36.62
N LEU A 20 7.45 -1.38 37.87
CA LEU A 20 6.14 -1.93 38.23
C LEU A 20 5.32 -0.85 38.94
N LYS A 21 4.17 -0.49 38.36
CA LYS A 21 3.14 0.35 39.00
C LYS A 21 2.32 -0.55 39.92
N LEU A 22 2.48 -0.43 41.24
CA LEU A 22 1.79 -1.25 42.23
C LEU A 22 0.30 -0.90 42.36
N GLU A 23 -0.47 -1.81 42.95
CA GLU A 23 -1.92 -1.64 43.23
C GLU A 23 -2.23 -0.45 44.15
N ASN A 24 -1.27 -0.01 44.99
CA ASN A 24 -1.37 1.19 45.82
C ASN A 24 -1.01 2.50 45.08
N GLY A 25 -0.68 2.44 43.78
CA GLY A 25 -0.27 3.59 42.96
C GLY A 25 1.22 3.92 42.97
N GLU A 26 2.02 3.29 43.85
CA GLU A 26 3.48 3.44 43.90
C GLU A 26 4.15 2.91 42.63
N VAL A 27 5.28 3.50 42.23
CA VAL A 27 6.12 3.00 41.12
C VAL A 27 7.42 2.44 41.69
N ARG A 28 7.61 1.12 41.57
CA ARG A 28 8.81 0.41 42.04
C ARG A 28 9.76 0.09 40.90
N ARG A 29 11.06 0.30 41.12
CA ARG A 29 12.15 -0.18 40.28
C ARG A 29 12.56 -1.59 40.70
N LEU A 30 12.56 -2.53 39.77
CA LEU A 30 13.01 -3.91 39.96
C LEU A 30 14.20 -4.21 39.06
N LEU A 31 15.01 -5.19 39.44
CA LEU A 31 16.21 -5.61 38.72
C LEU A 31 16.17 -7.14 38.56
N ASP A 32 16.38 -7.63 37.34
CA ASP A 32 16.46 -9.06 37.03
C ASP A 32 17.82 -9.39 36.42
N ARG A 33 18.49 -10.42 36.94
CA ARG A 33 19.77 -10.92 36.42
C ARG A 33 19.55 -11.78 35.17
N TRP A 34 19.27 -11.07 34.08
CA TRP A 34 18.91 -11.60 32.77
C TRP A 34 19.88 -11.15 31.68
N SER A 35 20.23 -12.08 30.79
CA SER A 35 21.11 -11.86 29.63
C SER A 35 20.52 -12.58 28.41
N PRO A 36 20.29 -11.89 27.28
CA PRO A 36 19.69 -12.48 26.08
C PRO A 36 20.67 -13.43 25.39
N SER A 37 20.13 -14.40 24.66
CA SER A 37 20.89 -15.27 23.76
C SER A 37 20.79 -14.81 22.30
N ILE A 38 21.89 -14.92 21.57
CA ILE A 38 21.86 -15.08 20.11
C ILE A 38 22.10 -16.55 19.76
N PHE A 39 21.65 -16.97 18.58
CA PHE A 39 21.82 -18.34 18.11
C PHE A 39 22.59 -18.32 16.79
N VAL A 40 23.53 -19.26 16.64
CA VAL A 40 24.36 -19.41 15.43
C VAL A 40 24.21 -20.83 14.89
N ALA A 41 23.86 -20.94 13.62
CA ALA A 41 23.86 -22.19 12.87
C ALA A 41 24.99 -22.19 11.83
N SER A 42 25.46 -23.39 11.50
CA SER A 42 26.40 -23.66 10.41
C SER A 42 26.14 -25.08 9.91
N ASP A 43 26.53 -25.36 8.67
CA ASP A 43 26.47 -26.72 8.12
C ASP A 43 27.70 -27.56 8.53
N ASP A 44 28.69 -26.93 9.18
CA ASP A 44 29.85 -27.56 9.80
C ASP A 44 29.75 -27.48 11.34
N GLY A 45 29.55 -28.64 11.98
CA GLY A 45 29.47 -28.75 13.44
C GLY A 45 30.80 -28.54 14.16
N TYR A 46 31.95 -28.77 13.50
CA TYR A 46 33.26 -28.43 14.05
C TYR A 46 33.44 -26.92 14.11
N GLU A 47 32.95 -26.18 13.11
CA GLU A 47 32.97 -24.71 13.12
C GLU A 47 32.06 -24.10 14.20
N LEU A 48 30.91 -24.72 14.51
CA LEU A 48 30.09 -24.34 15.67
C LEU A 48 30.82 -24.60 17.00
N ALA A 49 31.40 -25.79 17.17
CA ALA A 49 32.17 -26.12 18.38
C ALA A 49 33.37 -25.18 18.56
N ARG A 50 34.08 -24.85 17.46
CA ARG A 50 35.21 -23.90 17.43
C ARG A 50 34.78 -22.49 17.79
N LEU A 51 33.62 -22.03 17.30
CA LEU A 51 33.11 -20.69 17.58
C LEU A 51 32.85 -20.48 19.07
N GLY A 52 32.32 -21.48 19.78
CA GLY A 52 31.98 -21.41 21.21
C GLY A 52 33.17 -21.08 22.12
N GLY A 53 34.40 -21.42 21.72
CA GLY A 53 35.66 -21.10 22.42
C GLY A 53 36.50 -20.00 21.76
N HIS A 54 35.93 -19.19 20.85
CA HIS A 54 36.71 -18.29 20.02
C HIS A 54 37.04 -16.95 20.71
N ARG A 55 38.33 -16.68 20.94
CA ARG A 55 38.87 -15.52 21.69
C ARG A 55 38.35 -14.13 21.25
N LEU A 56 37.91 -13.96 20.00
CA LEU A 56 37.35 -12.68 19.53
C LEU A 56 35.87 -12.44 19.92
N ILE A 57 35.18 -13.45 20.45
CA ILE A 57 33.80 -13.30 20.97
C ILE A 57 33.72 -13.48 22.49
N GLU A 58 34.64 -14.23 23.09
CA GLU A 58 34.79 -14.48 24.52
C GLU A 58 34.55 -13.25 25.43
N PRO A 59 35.05 -12.02 25.13
CA PRO A 59 34.81 -10.85 26.00
C PRO A 59 33.35 -10.40 26.14
N GLU A 60 32.48 -10.80 25.21
CA GLU A 60 31.06 -10.39 25.14
C GLU A 60 30.07 -11.55 25.42
N VAL A 61 30.58 -12.75 25.72
CA VAL A 61 29.78 -13.97 25.90
C VAL A 61 29.93 -14.45 27.35
N LEU A 62 28.81 -14.83 27.99
CA LEU A 62 28.80 -15.41 29.34
C LEU A 62 28.94 -16.94 29.32
N GLY A 63 28.50 -17.58 28.25
CA GLY A 63 28.57 -19.02 28.05
C GLY A 63 27.99 -19.43 26.70
N SER A 64 28.36 -20.63 26.25
CA SER A 64 27.91 -21.21 24.99
C SER A 64 27.46 -22.66 25.19
N ARG A 65 26.41 -23.08 24.48
CA ARG A 65 25.93 -24.48 24.47
C ARG A 65 25.21 -24.81 23.18
N LEU A 66 25.16 -26.09 22.82
CA LEU A 66 24.36 -26.58 21.70
C LEU A 66 22.91 -26.81 22.16
N VAL A 67 21.93 -26.40 21.34
CA VAL A 67 20.49 -26.52 21.63
C VAL A 67 19.69 -26.89 20.38
N GLY A 68 18.60 -27.65 20.55
CA GLY A 68 17.66 -27.95 19.48
C GLY A 68 16.63 -26.84 19.25
N LYS A 69 16.69 -26.15 18.11
CA LYS A 69 15.76 -25.08 17.70
C LYS A 69 15.29 -25.26 16.26
N VAL A 70 14.13 -24.69 15.91
CA VAL A 70 13.65 -24.66 14.52
C VAL A 70 14.38 -23.50 13.83
N GLU A 71 15.32 -23.80 12.93
CA GLU A 71 16.23 -22.80 12.36
C GLU A 71 15.51 -21.86 11.37
N GLN A 72 14.76 -22.42 10.43
CA GLN A 72 13.99 -21.67 9.43
C GLN A 72 12.49 -21.98 9.59
N ILE A 73 11.64 -20.98 9.35
CA ILE A 73 10.19 -21.12 9.54
C ILE A 73 9.58 -22.27 8.72
N THR A 74 10.17 -22.61 7.57
CA THR A 74 9.73 -23.72 6.71
C THR A 74 9.97 -25.11 7.28
N ASP A 75 10.86 -25.26 8.27
CA ASP A 75 11.38 -26.55 8.70
C ASP A 75 10.32 -27.38 9.45
N GLN A 76 10.53 -28.69 9.52
CA GLN A 76 9.60 -29.65 10.15
C GLN A 76 10.19 -30.30 11.41
N ALA A 77 11.49 -30.09 11.66
CA ALA A 77 12.25 -30.64 12.77
C ALA A 77 13.13 -29.54 13.37
N LYS A 78 13.75 -29.82 14.52
CA LYS A 78 14.75 -28.95 15.14
C LYS A 78 16.15 -29.31 14.62
N SER A 79 16.94 -28.29 14.28
CA SER A 79 18.38 -28.39 14.06
C SER A 79 19.13 -28.13 15.36
N GLU A 80 20.35 -28.66 15.47
CA GLU A 80 21.26 -28.26 16.54
C GLU A 80 21.93 -26.92 16.18
N VAL A 81 21.88 -25.96 17.09
CA VAL A 81 22.47 -24.62 16.93
C VAL A 81 23.26 -24.21 18.17
N LEU A 82 24.27 -23.37 18.01
CA LEU A 82 25.03 -22.80 19.11
C LEU A 82 24.28 -21.62 19.71
N GLU A 83 23.80 -21.77 20.94
CA GLU A 83 23.35 -20.66 21.78
C GLU A 83 24.57 -19.94 22.37
N LEU A 84 24.61 -18.62 22.22
CA LEU A 84 25.61 -17.73 22.81
C LEU A 84 24.90 -16.72 23.71
N GLN A 85 25.05 -16.86 25.03
CA GLN A 85 24.47 -15.91 25.98
C GLN A 85 25.31 -14.63 26.03
N VAL A 86 24.70 -13.49 25.71
CA VAL A 86 25.39 -12.20 25.55
C VAL A 86 25.53 -11.49 26.89
N LYS A 87 26.75 -11.08 27.23
CA LYS A 87 27.09 -10.39 28.49
C LYS A 87 26.45 -9.00 28.60
N ASP A 88 26.34 -8.28 27.50
CA ASP A 88 25.69 -6.98 27.43
C ASP A 88 24.63 -6.96 26.32
N ALA A 89 23.36 -6.86 26.71
CA ALA A 89 22.22 -6.80 25.81
C ALA A 89 22.24 -5.58 24.86
N LYS A 90 23.04 -4.54 25.16
CA LYS A 90 23.27 -3.38 24.28
C LYS A 90 24.27 -3.71 23.14
N LYS A 91 25.07 -4.76 23.28
CA LYS A 91 26.11 -5.18 22.31
C LYS A 91 25.71 -6.34 21.38
N THR A 92 24.49 -6.87 21.48
CA THR A 92 24.00 -8.03 20.70
C THR A 92 24.31 -7.93 19.19
N GLN A 93 24.05 -6.78 18.57
CA GLN A 93 24.38 -6.56 17.15
C GLN A 93 25.88 -6.38 16.86
N LEU A 94 26.68 -5.93 17.83
CA LEU A 94 28.13 -5.82 17.69
C LEU A 94 28.78 -7.21 17.69
N LEU A 95 28.33 -8.08 18.60
CA LEU A 95 28.74 -9.48 18.64
C LEU A 95 28.36 -10.21 17.34
N ALA A 96 27.13 -10.04 16.85
CA ALA A 96 26.71 -10.63 15.57
C ALA A 96 27.59 -10.18 14.38
N ARG A 97 27.96 -8.90 14.31
CA ARG A 97 28.90 -8.39 13.28
C ARG A 97 30.31 -8.94 13.44
N ARG A 98 30.79 -9.17 14.67
CA ARG A 98 32.08 -9.85 14.91
C ARG A 98 32.04 -11.27 14.37
N ILE A 99 31.01 -12.06 14.72
CA ILE A 99 30.83 -13.45 14.27
C ILE A 99 30.73 -13.53 12.73
N GLU A 100 29.94 -12.67 12.10
CA GLU A 100 29.82 -12.60 10.64
C GLU A 100 31.17 -12.29 9.94
N GLY A 101 32.09 -11.59 10.63
CA GLY A 101 33.44 -11.29 10.14
C GLY A 101 34.50 -12.37 10.41
N LEU A 102 34.17 -13.48 11.11
CA LEU A 102 35.14 -14.55 11.42
C LEU A 102 35.36 -15.55 10.27
N GLY A 103 34.54 -15.51 9.22
CA GLY A 103 34.60 -16.47 8.12
C GLY A 103 34.00 -15.93 6.81
N PRO A 104 33.97 -16.75 5.75
CA PRO A 104 33.31 -16.39 4.50
C PRO A 104 31.80 -16.22 4.71
N PHE A 105 31.19 -15.35 3.90
CA PHE A 105 29.75 -15.08 3.94
C PHE A 105 28.94 -16.38 3.83
N GLY A 106 28.06 -16.61 4.80
CA GLY A 106 27.21 -17.81 4.89
C GLY A 106 27.73 -18.91 5.82
N LEU A 107 28.99 -18.87 6.29
CA LEU A 107 29.52 -19.87 7.23
C LEU A 107 28.72 -19.89 8.55
N TYR A 108 28.44 -18.71 9.10
CA TYR A 108 27.66 -18.54 10.33
C TYR A 108 26.34 -17.84 10.01
N ARG A 109 25.23 -18.53 10.24
CA ARG A 109 23.87 -17.99 10.12
C ARG A 109 23.40 -17.54 11.50
N ILE A 110 23.11 -16.25 11.65
CA ILE A 110 22.92 -15.62 12.98
C ILE A 110 21.46 -15.21 13.18
N TYR A 111 20.93 -15.53 14.37
CA TYR A 111 19.54 -15.35 14.75
C TYR A 111 19.41 -14.57 16.07
N ASN A 112 18.22 -13.98 16.27
CA ASN A 112 17.77 -13.13 17.38
C ASN A 112 18.57 -11.82 17.60
N ALA A 113 19.65 -11.58 16.85
CA ALA A 113 20.63 -10.52 17.12
C ALA A 113 20.12 -9.05 17.11
N ASP A 114 18.96 -8.78 16.51
CA ASP A 114 18.32 -7.46 16.43
C ASP A 114 16.92 -7.43 17.07
N VAL A 115 16.49 -8.50 17.74
CA VAL A 115 15.27 -8.46 18.57
C VAL A 115 15.55 -7.54 19.77
N PRO A 116 14.78 -6.46 19.99
CA PRO A 116 15.08 -5.53 21.07
C PRO A 116 14.97 -6.21 22.44
N PRO A 117 15.98 -6.11 23.33
CA PRO A 117 16.05 -6.93 24.55
C PRO A 117 14.81 -6.89 25.46
N ALA A 118 14.22 -5.70 25.63
CA ALA A 118 12.97 -5.54 26.38
C ALA A 118 11.80 -6.36 25.80
N GLN A 119 11.75 -6.55 24.48
CA GLN A 119 10.75 -7.39 23.82
C GLN A 119 11.11 -8.88 23.96
N THR A 120 12.38 -9.25 23.84
CA THR A 120 12.86 -10.62 24.10
C THR A 120 12.44 -11.12 25.49
N TYR A 121 12.67 -10.28 26.52
CA TYR A 121 12.27 -10.54 27.91
C TYR A 121 10.75 -10.80 28.04
N LEU A 122 9.92 -9.94 27.44
CA LEU A 122 8.46 -10.13 27.42
C LEU A 122 8.04 -11.45 26.75
N TYR A 123 8.72 -11.87 25.68
CA TYR A 123 8.38 -13.13 25.01
C TYR A 123 8.75 -14.37 25.85
N GLU A 124 9.92 -14.34 26.49
CA GLU A 124 10.45 -15.43 27.31
C GLU A 124 9.58 -15.67 28.56
N HIS A 125 9.24 -14.59 29.28
CA HIS A 125 8.42 -14.65 30.50
C HIS A 125 6.90 -14.67 30.26
N ASP A 126 6.45 -14.65 29.00
CA ASP A 126 5.03 -14.53 28.59
C ASP A 126 4.32 -13.26 29.10
N LEU A 127 5.07 -12.17 29.28
CA LEU A 127 4.55 -10.90 29.77
C LEU A 127 4.16 -9.98 28.61
N PHE A 128 3.44 -8.90 28.94
CA PHE A 128 3.16 -7.78 28.04
C PHE A 128 3.15 -6.45 28.82
N PRO A 129 3.35 -5.29 28.17
CA PRO A 129 3.27 -3.99 28.82
C PRO A 129 1.87 -3.76 29.38
N LEU A 130 1.77 -3.12 30.53
CA LEU A 130 0.51 -2.94 31.29
C LEU A 130 -0.22 -4.27 31.61
N ALA A 131 0.49 -5.41 31.64
CA ALA A 131 -0.05 -6.66 32.20
C ALA A 131 -0.17 -6.57 33.72
N HIS A 132 -1.32 -6.92 34.28
CA HIS A 132 -1.44 -7.17 35.73
C HIS A 132 -0.73 -8.49 36.10
N CYS A 133 0.20 -8.42 37.05
CA CYS A 133 1.03 -9.55 37.43
C CYS A 133 1.48 -9.48 38.90
N GLU A 134 1.86 -10.64 39.40
CA GLU A 134 2.54 -10.83 40.66
C GLU A 134 4.00 -11.23 40.41
N VAL A 135 4.91 -10.62 41.15
CA VAL A 135 6.36 -10.86 41.05
C VAL A 135 6.97 -11.17 42.41
N SER A 136 7.82 -12.20 42.44
CA SER A 136 8.69 -12.58 43.57
C SER A 136 10.15 -12.50 43.15
N GLU A 137 11.04 -12.20 44.09
CA GLU A 137 12.49 -12.18 43.86
C GLU A 137 13.11 -13.47 44.43
N ALA A 138 13.84 -14.19 43.59
CA ALA A 138 14.52 -15.43 43.93
C ALA A 138 15.98 -15.38 43.45
N GLY A 139 16.91 -15.09 44.34
CA GLY A 139 18.36 -15.15 44.06
C GLY A 139 18.83 -14.22 42.94
N GLN A 140 18.48 -12.93 43.02
CA GLN A 140 18.72 -11.90 41.98
C GLN A 140 17.92 -12.11 40.67
N ARG A 141 16.91 -12.99 40.65
CA ARG A 141 16.00 -13.15 39.52
C ARG A 141 14.56 -12.83 39.87
N LEU A 142 13.79 -12.41 38.87
CA LEU A 142 12.35 -12.17 39.01
C LEU A 142 11.54 -13.37 38.51
N GLU A 143 10.71 -13.90 39.40
CA GLU A 143 9.72 -14.94 39.09
C GLU A 143 8.35 -14.28 38.92
N TRP A 144 7.65 -14.63 37.84
CA TRP A 144 6.43 -13.93 37.42
C TRP A 144 5.22 -14.86 37.40
N ARG A 145 4.10 -14.37 37.94
CA ARG A 145 2.78 -14.96 37.83
C ARG A 145 1.83 -13.95 37.18
N LEU A 146 1.44 -14.21 35.95
CA LEU A 146 0.47 -13.39 35.22
C LEU A 146 -0.93 -13.57 35.83
N HIS A 147 -1.66 -12.46 36.00
CA HIS A 147 -3.06 -12.42 36.48
C HIS A 147 -4.00 -11.73 35.45
N ASP A 148 -3.51 -11.58 34.23
CA ASP A 148 -4.12 -10.84 33.11
C ASP A 148 -4.11 -11.73 31.85
N ASP A 149 -4.87 -11.36 30.82
CA ASP A 149 -5.02 -12.12 29.58
C ASP A 149 -4.94 -11.18 28.37
N ASP A 150 -4.13 -11.52 27.36
CA ASP A 150 -4.04 -10.71 26.15
C ASP A 150 -5.32 -10.80 25.30
N TRP A 151 -6.12 -11.86 25.46
CA TRP A 151 -7.46 -12.00 24.89
C TRP A 151 -8.55 -11.22 25.61
N SER A 152 -8.33 -10.79 26.86
CA SER A 152 -9.33 -10.06 27.64
C SER A 152 -9.79 -8.79 26.92
N TYR A 153 -11.11 -8.59 26.87
CA TYR A 153 -11.70 -7.41 26.26
C TYR A 153 -11.68 -6.22 27.24
N ASP A 154 -12.01 -6.49 28.50
CA ASP A 154 -12.32 -5.51 29.53
C ASP A 154 -11.21 -5.42 30.61
N TYR A 155 -9.96 -5.57 30.18
CA TYR A 155 -8.79 -5.41 31.04
C TYR A 155 -8.71 -3.99 31.65
N VAL A 156 -8.24 -3.93 32.89
CA VAL A 156 -8.06 -2.69 33.66
C VAL A 156 -6.64 -2.14 33.46
N ILE A 157 -6.57 -0.87 33.08
CA ILE A 157 -5.32 -0.09 33.03
C ILE A 157 -5.11 0.62 34.39
N PRO A 158 -3.87 0.67 34.94
CA PRO A 158 -3.59 1.39 36.18
C PRO A 158 -3.93 2.88 36.09
N GLN A 159 -4.11 3.54 37.23
CA GLN A 159 -4.15 5.00 37.27
C GLN A 159 -2.75 5.56 36.99
N LEU A 160 -2.54 5.98 35.75
CA LEU A 160 -1.32 6.64 35.29
C LEU A 160 -1.39 8.14 35.57
N ARG A 161 -0.31 8.71 36.11
CA ARG A 161 -0.13 10.17 36.22
C ARG A 161 0.33 10.71 34.88
N GLU A 162 -0.48 11.57 34.29
CA GLU A 162 -0.21 12.25 33.03
C GLU A 162 0.20 13.70 33.28
N THR A 163 1.19 14.18 32.54
CA THR A 163 1.58 15.59 32.54
C THR A 163 1.97 16.01 31.13
N LYS A 164 1.41 17.11 30.63
CA LYS A 164 1.80 17.75 29.36
C LYS A 164 2.87 18.81 29.63
N LEU A 165 3.98 18.74 28.90
CA LEU A 165 5.06 19.73 28.92
C LEU A 165 4.99 20.62 27.68
N GLU A 166 4.93 21.93 27.90
CA GLU A 166 4.94 22.96 26.88
C GLU A 166 6.01 24.01 27.22
N VAL A 167 6.70 24.53 26.21
CA VAL A 167 7.77 25.54 26.39
C VAL A 167 7.53 26.66 25.39
N GLU A 168 7.52 27.88 25.90
CA GLU A 168 7.49 29.09 25.10
C GLU A 168 8.92 29.61 24.91
N VAL A 169 9.25 29.98 23.67
CA VAL A 169 10.58 30.44 23.26
C VAL A 169 10.52 31.95 23.01
N GLU A 170 11.50 32.69 23.54
CA GLU A 170 11.65 34.14 23.33
C GLU A 170 12.31 34.39 21.97
N ARG A 171 11.49 34.49 20.91
CA ARG A 171 11.95 34.43 19.52
C ARG A 171 12.55 35.76 19.07
N GLU A 172 13.79 35.75 18.60
CA GLU A 172 14.40 36.91 17.93
C GLU A 172 13.88 37.13 16.49
N GLY A 173 13.22 36.12 15.91
CA GLY A 173 12.68 36.14 14.55
C GLY A 173 11.28 35.53 14.45
N ARG A 174 10.74 35.46 13.22
CA ARG A 174 9.40 34.87 12.95
C ARG A 174 9.30 33.40 13.37
N ILE A 175 10.43 32.68 13.33
CA ILE A 175 10.55 31.25 13.65
C ILE A 175 11.49 31.08 14.84
N ALA A 176 11.11 30.24 15.81
CA ALA A 176 11.92 29.92 16.96
C ALA A 176 13.17 29.10 16.57
N ARG A 177 14.34 29.52 17.03
CA ARG A 177 15.62 28.83 16.77
C ARG A 177 16.16 28.18 18.04
N ASN A 178 17.11 27.25 17.88
CA ASN A 178 17.76 26.58 19.02
C ASN A 178 18.65 27.53 19.86
N THR A 179 18.98 28.70 19.31
CA THR A 179 19.72 29.80 19.94
C THR A 179 18.89 30.65 20.89
N ASP A 180 17.57 30.63 20.74
CA ASP A 180 16.63 31.52 21.41
C ASP A 180 16.37 31.04 22.84
N THR A 181 16.13 31.96 23.78
CA THR A 181 16.01 31.66 25.22
C THR A 181 14.61 31.16 25.61
N ILE A 182 14.54 30.48 26.76
CA ILE A 182 13.26 30.03 27.35
C ILE A 182 12.49 31.22 27.93
N ARG A 183 11.35 31.55 27.32
CA ARG A 183 10.40 32.56 27.79
C ARG A 183 9.62 32.04 28.99
N SER A 184 8.92 30.93 28.81
CA SER A 184 8.17 30.26 29.89
C SER A 184 8.18 28.73 29.70
N VAL A 185 7.98 27.99 30.79
CA VAL A 185 7.74 26.54 30.76
C VAL A 185 6.44 26.25 31.50
N LYS A 186 5.57 25.43 30.91
CA LYS A 186 4.28 25.03 31.48
C LYS A 186 4.19 23.51 31.59
N LEU A 187 3.81 23.04 32.77
CA LEU A 187 3.55 21.64 33.09
C LEU A 187 2.09 21.52 33.54
N THR A 188 1.27 20.85 32.74
CA THR A 188 -0.17 20.68 33.00
C THR A 188 -0.43 19.23 33.42
N GLY A 189 -0.73 19.01 34.69
CA GLY A 189 -1.16 17.72 35.24
C GLY A 189 -2.68 17.54 35.14
N ARG A 190 -3.24 16.60 35.92
CA ARG A 190 -4.69 16.40 36.03
C ARG A 190 -5.37 17.28 37.08
N GLU A 191 -4.65 17.64 38.13
CA GLU A 191 -5.17 18.37 39.31
C GLU A 191 -4.34 19.62 39.65
N GLU A 192 -3.21 19.82 38.95
CA GLU A 192 -2.23 20.88 39.19
C GLU A 192 -1.67 21.39 37.86
N GLU A 193 -1.40 22.69 37.78
CA GLU A 193 -0.72 23.35 36.67
C GLU A 193 0.43 24.21 37.23
N LEU A 194 1.64 23.98 36.73
CA LEU A 194 2.84 24.72 37.12
C LEU A 194 3.37 25.52 35.93
N VAL A 195 3.60 26.82 36.14
CA VAL A 195 4.15 27.75 35.14
C VAL A 195 5.42 28.38 35.68
N ILE A 196 6.49 28.32 34.89
CA ILE A 196 7.84 28.78 35.23
C ILE A 196 8.21 29.89 34.24
N GLU A 197 7.89 31.13 34.60
CA GLU A 197 8.10 32.34 33.77
C GLU A 197 9.21 33.26 34.29
N SER A 198 9.37 33.34 35.62
CA SER A 198 10.36 34.18 36.30
C SER A 198 11.74 33.54 36.42
N GLY A 199 12.77 34.36 36.66
CA GLY A 199 14.15 33.93 36.89
C GLY A 199 15.01 33.90 35.61
N SER A 200 16.29 33.63 35.80
CA SER A 200 17.25 33.38 34.72
C SER A 200 16.97 32.07 34.00
N GLU A 201 17.50 31.89 32.78
CA GLU A 201 17.32 30.62 32.04
C GLU A 201 17.92 29.42 32.79
N GLU A 202 19.03 29.60 33.52
CA GLU A 202 19.60 28.59 34.41
C GLU A 202 18.58 28.13 35.48
N GLU A 203 17.92 29.08 36.14
CA GLU A 203 16.91 28.80 37.15
C GLU A 203 15.68 28.12 36.54
N LYS A 204 15.17 28.59 35.40
CA LYS A 204 14.02 27.96 34.70
C LYS A 204 14.28 26.50 34.34
N ILE A 205 15.49 26.16 33.88
CA ILE A 205 15.89 24.78 33.56
C ILE A 205 15.96 23.92 34.84
N ILE A 206 16.44 24.47 35.95
CA ILE A 206 16.50 23.76 37.25
C ILE A 206 15.10 23.56 37.85
N GLU A 207 14.23 24.56 37.80
CA GLU A 207 12.84 24.43 38.27
C GLU A 207 12.02 23.45 37.41
N LEU A 208 12.27 23.36 36.10
CA LEU A 208 11.66 22.31 35.25
C LEU A 208 12.03 20.90 35.74
N VAL A 209 13.30 20.65 36.07
CA VAL A 209 13.73 19.35 36.61
C VAL A 209 13.05 19.08 37.95
N LYS A 210 13.04 20.05 38.87
CA LYS A 210 12.35 19.94 40.18
C LYS A 210 10.86 19.68 40.03
N ALA A 211 10.16 20.36 39.12
CA ALA A 211 8.73 20.18 38.90
C ALA A 211 8.40 18.80 38.32
N ILE A 212 9.24 18.25 37.44
CA ILE A 212 9.13 16.86 36.97
C ILE A 212 9.42 15.85 38.09
N GLU A 213 10.34 16.13 39.02
CA GLU A 213 10.54 15.29 40.20
C GLU A 213 9.37 15.40 41.21
N HIS A 214 8.72 16.56 41.33
CA HIS A 214 7.59 16.80 42.22
C HIS A 214 6.30 16.10 41.74
N LEU A 215 5.92 16.33 40.48
CA LEU A 215 4.74 15.71 39.86
C LEU A 215 4.91 14.20 39.66
N ASP A 216 6.16 13.73 39.57
CA ASP A 216 6.57 12.34 39.30
C ASP A 216 5.70 11.66 38.21
N PRO A 217 5.63 12.20 36.98
CA PRO A 217 4.72 11.70 35.96
C PRO A 217 5.08 10.28 35.51
N ASP A 218 4.04 9.50 35.25
CA ASP A 218 4.14 8.14 34.67
C ASP A 218 4.15 8.23 33.13
N LEU A 219 3.31 9.12 32.57
CA LEU A 219 3.31 9.53 31.17
C LEU A 219 3.69 11.02 31.06
N LEU A 220 4.73 11.34 30.29
CA LEU A 220 5.09 12.71 29.91
C LEU A 220 4.66 12.95 28.45
N LEU A 221 3.73 13.88 28.24
CA LEU A 221 3.16 14.22 26.94
C LEU A 221 3.81 15.49 26.39
N THR A 222 4.12 15.51 25.09
CA THR A 222 4.78 16.64 24.41
C THR A 222 4.20 16.84 23.02
N GLU A 223 4.34 18.05 22.48
CA GLU A 223 4.15 18.34 21.05
C GLU A 223 5.53 18.56 20.41
N GLU A 224 5.77 17.92 19.27
CA GLU A 224 7.08 17.90 18.58
C GLU A 224 8.25 17.47 19.50
N GLY A 225 7.95 16.55 20.41
CA GLY A 225 8.84 16.07 21.48
C GLY A 225 10.17 15.51 20.99
N ASP A 226 10.12 14.64 19.97
CA ASP A 226 11.33 14.04 19.38
C ASP A 226 12.04 14.97 18.38
N THR A 227 11.31 15.94 17.79
CA THR A 227 11.78 16.73 16.64
C THR A 227 12.38 18.07 17.05
N PHE A 228 11.70 18.79 17.96
CA PHE A 228 12.09 20.14 18.39
C PHE A 228 12.25 20.24 19.91
N LEU A 229 11.24 19.89 20.71
CA LEU A 229 11.13 20.31 22.11
C LEU A 229 12.24 19.77 23.02
N LEU A 230 12.47 18.45 23.05
CA LEU A 230 13.54 17.88 23.87
C LEU A 230 14.95 18.16 23.28
N PRO A 231 15.17 18.12 21.94
CA PRO A 231 16.41 18.60 21.34
C PRO A 231 16.75 20.07 21.64
N TYR A 232 15.74 20.94 21.72
CA TYR A 232 15.87 22.34 22.11
C TYR A 232 16.32 22.46 23.57
N LEU A 233 15.60 21.83 24.50
CA LEU A 233 15.92 21.87 25.93
C LEU A 233 17.32 21.33 26.25
N ILE A 234 17.80 20.28 25.57
CA ILE A 234 19.20 19.82 25.71
C ILE A 234 20.18 20.92 25.32
N LYS A 235 19.98 21.59 24.18
CA LYS A 235 20.87 22.65 23.70
C LYS A 235 20.83 23.89 24.61
N ARG A 236 19.68 24.20 25.22
CA ARG A 236 19.58 25.24 26.27
C ARG A 236 20.38 24.84 27.51
N ALA A 237 20.23 23.60 27.99
CA ALA A 237 20.99 23.09 29.12
C ALA A 237 22.50 23.02 28.85
N GLU A 238 22.93 22.67 27.62
CA GLU A 238 24.34 22.67 27.19
C GLU A 238 24.90 24.10 27.12
N SER A 239 24.15 25.05 26.55
CA SER A 239 24.54 26.47 26.48
C SER A 239 24.72 27.09 27.88
N ASN A 240 23.83 26.71 28.81
CA ASN A 240 23.85 27.12 30.22
C ASN A 240 24.75 26.24 31.11
N ARG A 241 25.52 25.29 30.55
CA ARG A 241 26.43 24.38 31.28
C ARG A 241 25.75 23.48 32.34
N LEU A 242 24.45 23.29 32.25
CA LEU A 242 23.61 22.50 33.16
C LEU A 242 23.45 21.03 32.75
N SER A 243 24.19 20.54 31.75
CA SER A 243 23.98 19.21 31.14
C SER A 243 24.01 18.05 32.15
N GLU A 244 24.87 18.09 33.17
CA GLU A 244 24.95 17.05 34.21
C GLU A 244 23.83 17.16 35.27
N LYS A 245 23.06 18.26 35.26
CA LYS A 245 21.88 18.49 36.11
C LYS A 245 20.56 18.33 35.35
N PHE A 246 20.60 18.20 34.02
CA PHE A 246 19.41 18.11 33.17
C PHE A 246 19.05 16.65 32.85
N PHE A 247 18.16 16.10 33.68
CA PHE A 247 17.55 14.79 33.53
C PHE A 247 16.03 14.92 33.71
N LEU A 248 15.26 14.09 33.00
CA LEU A 248 13.79 14.08 33.08
C LEU A 248 13.23 12.69 33.44
N ASP A 249 14.07 11.66 33.54
CA ASP A 249 13.69 10.29 33.83
C ASP A 249 13.70 9.93 35.34
N ARG A 250 13.53 8.65 35.70
CA ARG A 250 13.59 8.16 37.10
C ARG A 250 14.93 7.53 37.50
N ASP A 251 15.78 7.17 36.54
CA ASP A 251 17.17 6.71 36.79
C ASP A 251 18.16 7.90 36.88
N ARG A 252 17.67 9.14 36.72
CA ARG A 252 18.42 10.41 36.67
C ARG A 252 19.54 10.39 35.63
N THR A 253 19.27 9.85 34.44
CA THR A 253 20.27 9.80 33.35
C THR A 253 20.40 11.16 32.65
N ARG A 254 21.63 11.57 32.32
CA ARG A 254 21.86 12.79 31.51
C ARG A 254 21.17 12.65 30.16
N LEU A 255 20.23 13.54 29.88
CA LEU A 255 19.54 13.55 28.58
C LEU A 255 20.51 14.02 27.49
N THR A 256 20.56 13.29 26.38
CA THR A 256 21.52 13.53 25.27
C THR A 256 20.83 13.40 23.92
N LEU A 257 21.35 14.14 22.93
CA LEU A 257 20.83 14.07 21.56
C LEU A 257 21.07 12.66 20.97
N PRO A 258 20.10 12.09 20.23
CA PRO A 258 20.28 10.79 19.58
C PRO A 258 21.51 10.76 18.66
N SER A 259 22.35 9.74 18.78
CA SER A 259 23.58 9.56 17.99
C SER A 259 23.39 9.32 16.49
N ARG A 260 22.14 9.44 16.00
CA ARG A 260 21.73 9.45 14.60
C ARG A 260 20.57 10.43 14.45
N ALA A 261 20.61 11.25 13.40
CA ALA A 261 19.45 12.01 12.94
C ALA A 261 18.29 11.07 12.54
N GLY A 262 17.09 11.63 12.38
CA GLY A 262 15.92 10.90 11.93
C GLY A 262 16.09 10.29 10.52
N THR A 263 15.22 9.35 10.17
CA THR A 263 15.36 8.53 8.96
C THR A 263 14.19 8.69 8.00
N SER A 264 14.46 9.25 6.82
CA SER A 264 13.57 9.12 5.66
C SER A 264 13.50 7.66 5.18
N TYR A 265 12.31 7.16 4.89
CA TYR A 265 12.09 5.84 4.31
C TYR A 265 10.95 5.86 3.27
N PHE A 266 11.01 4.95 2.30
CA PHE A 266 9.98 4.82 1.27
C PHE A 266 8.87 3.86 1.71
N SER A 267 7.61 4.25 1.54
CA SER A 267 6.43 3.45 1.89
C SER A 267 5.23 3.89 1.05
N TYR A 268 4.52 2.94 0.42
CA TYR A 268 3.30 3.18 -0.38
C TYR A 268 3.40 4.37 -1.35
N GLY A 269 4.45 4.40 -2.18
CA GLY A 269 4.67 5.45 -3.18
C GLY A 269 5.16 6.80 -2.63
N LYS A 270 5.26 6.96 -1.30
CA LYS A 270 5.73 8.19 -0.64
C LYS A 270 7.09 7.97 0.03
N ILE A 271 7.85 9.04 0.16
CA ILE A 271 8.86 9.13 1.22
C ILE A 271 8.13 9.63 2.47
N LEU A 272 8.45 9.04 3.62
CA LEU A 272 8.02 9.47 4.94
C LEU A 272 9.28 9.74 5.76
N PHE A 273 9.33 10.87 6.46
CA PHE A 273 10.35 11.09 7.47
C PHE A 273 9.94 10.45 8.79
N LYS A 274 10.91 10.21 9.67
CA LYS A 274 10.68 9.81 11.05
C LYS A 274 11.78 10.39 11.95
N PRO A 275 11.45 11.16 13.00
CA PRO A 275 12.44 11.68 13.95
C PRO A 275 13.06 10.56 14.80
N SER A 276 14.19 10.88 15.43
CA SER A 276 14.89 9.95 16.31
C SER A 276 14.27 9.93 17.69
N ALA A 277 13.63 8.80 18.03
CA ALA A 277 12.91 8.57 19.27
C ALA A 277 13.69 8.97 20.53
N MET A 278 13.24 10.01 21.23
CA MET A 278 13.74 10.35 22.55
C MET A 278 12.94 9.63 23.62
N LYS A 279 13.65 8.98 24.55
CA LYS A 279 13.07 8.12 25.58
C LYS A 279 13.50 8.56 26.96
N LEU A 280 12.63 8.33 27.93
CA LEU A 280 12.94 8.42 29.35
C LEU A 280 12.99 7.00 29.94
N TYR A 281 13.66 6.85 31.07
CA TYR A 281 13.83 5.58 31.78
C TYR A 281 12.92 5.53 33.01
N GLY A 282 12.00 4.57 33.06
CA GLY A 282 11.01 4.47 34.14
C GLY A 282 9.86 5.47 34.09
N ARG A 283 9.88 6.43 33.14
CA ARG A 283 8.74 7.25 32.71
C ARG A 283 8.50 7.03 31.23
N VAL A 284 7.26 7.16 30.78
CA VAL A 284 6.90 6.97 29.37
C VAL A 284 6.75 8.32 28.68
N HIS A 285 7.73 8.71 27.86
CA HIS A 285 7.61 9.88 26.98
C HIS A 285 6.75 9.56 25.75
N LEU A 286 5.68 10.34 25.52
CA LEU A 286 4.81 10.28 24.35
C LEU A 286 4.82 11.63 23.63
N ASP A 287 5.37 11.64 22.43
CA ASP A 287 5.29 12.75 21.49
C ASP A 287 3.99 12.63 20.68
N LEU A 288 3.11 13.61 20.82
CA LEU A 288 1.75 13.57 20.28
C LEU A 288 1.75 13.80 18.77
N SER A 289 2.43 14.85 18.28
CA SER A 289 2.46 15.20 16.85
C SER A 289 3.09 14.13 15.94
N SER A 290 3.96 13.26 16.47
CA SER A 290 4.61 12.18 15.70
C SER A 290 3.96 10.80 15.82
N SER A 291 2.93 10.62 16.66
CA SER A 291 2.34 9.29 16.93
C SER A 291 1.00 9.03 16.24
N PHE A 292 1.03 8.14 15.24
CA PHE A 292 -0.17 7.73 14.48
C PHE A 292 -1.30 7.09 15.33
N VAL A 293 -1.03 6.72 16.60
CA VAL A 293 -2.01 6.15 17.54
C VAL A 293 -2.49 7.18 18.57
N CYS A 294 -1.73 8.25 18.83
CA CYS A 294 -2.07 9.27 19.83
C CYS A 294 -2.77 10.52 19.24
N ASN A 295 -3.02 10.52 17.92
CA ASN A 295 -3.74 11.58 17.18
C ASN A 295 -5.25 11.65 17.49
N GLY A 296 -5.64 11.52 18.76
CA GLY A 296 -7.02 11.52 19.24
C GLY A 296 -7.08 11.54 20.78
N PRO A 297 -8.26 11.80 21.38
CA PRO A 297 -8.41 12.12 22.80
C PRO A 297 -8.22 10.93 23.77
N SER A 298 -7.70 9.79 23.31
CA SER A 298 -7.58 8.58 24.13
C SER A 298 -6.40 7.69 23.73
N LEU A 299 -5.57 7.34 24.73
CA LEU A 299 -4.43 6.44 24.60
C LEU A 299 -4.82 4.94 24.57
N GLU A 300 -6.10 4.60 24.67
CA GLU A 300 -6.59 3.22 24.71
C GLU A 300 -6.17 2.37 23.50
N GLY A 301 -6.07 2.99 22.32
CA GLY A 301 -5.53 2.32 21.13
C GLY A 301 -4.02 2.02 21.23
N LEU A 302 -3.26 2.89 21.89
CA LEU A 302 -1.84 2.66 22.16
C LEU A 302 -1.66 1.54 23.19
N PHE A 303 -2.50 1.49 24.22
CA PHE A 303 -2.47 0.44 25.24
C PHE A 303 -2.79 -0.93 24.63
N GLU A 304 -3.82 -1.05 23.79
CA GLU A 304 -4.15 -2.30 23.08
C GLU A 304 -3.00 -2.77 22.18
N LEU A 305 -2.45 -1.88 21.36
CA LEU A 305 -1.34 -2.19 20.45
C LEU A 305 -0.07 -2.57 21.22
N SER A 306 0.22 -1.87 22.33
CA SER A 306 1.36 -2.15 23.20
C SER A 306 1.23 -3.52 23.89
N ARG A 307 0.04 -3.85 24.39
CA ARG A 307 -0.31 -5.15 24.99
C ARG A 307 -0.18 -6.29 23.97
N ILE A 308 -1.00 -6.32 22.91
CA ILE A 308 -1.01 -7.43 21.94
C ILE A 308 0.36 -7.60 21.29
N CYS A 309 0.97 -6.52 20.78
CA CYS A 309 2.27 -6.65 20.11
C CYS A 309 3.44 -6.81 21.09
N ARG A 310 3.21 -6.78 22.40
CA ARG A 310 4.22 -6.96 23.45
C ARG A 310 5.40 -5.99 23.27
N MET A 311 5.08 -4.72 23.09
CA MET A 311 6.03 -3.62 22.80
C MET A 311 5.92 -2.49 23.81
N PRO A 312 6.98 -2.14 24.58
CA PRO A 312 6.93 -1.06 25.57
C PRO A 312 6.40 0.26 24.99
N LEU A 313 5.54 0.96 25.74
CA LEU A 313 4.71 2.08 25.28
C LEU A 313 5.46 3.12 24.45
N GLN A 314 6.61 3.61 24.95
CA GLN A 314 7.49 4.58 24.26
C GLN A 314 7.98 4.11 22.88
N THR A 315 8.03 2.80 22.66
CA THR A 315 8.42 2.14 21.41
C THR A 315 7.22 1.83 20.53
N ALA A 316 6.05 1.58 21.12
CA ALA A 316 4.79 1.32 20.42
C ALA A 316 4.21 2.60 19.79
N SER A 317 4.21 3.73 20.51
CA SER A 317 3.73 5.03 19.99
C SER A 317 4.49 5.50 18.76
N ARG A 318 5.78 5.11 18.68
CA ARG A 318 6.72 5.42 17.59
C ARG A 318 6.96 4.22 16.66
N ALA A 319 6.22 3.13 16.79
CA ALA A 319 6.35 1.97 15.89
C ALA A 319 5.74 2.31 14.53
N SER A 320 6.28 1.76 13.44
CA SER A 320 5.43 1.51 12.28
C SER A 320 4.55 0.30 12.59
N ILE A 321 3.34 0.24 12.04
CA ILE A 321 2.42 -0.89 12.27
C ILE A 321 3.09 -2.22 11.85
N GLY A 322 3.92 -2.20 10.81
CA GLY A 322 4.78 -3.34 10.43
C GLY A 322 5.75 -3.78 11.52
N LYS A 323 6.33 -2.87 12.32
CA LYS A 323 7.18 -3.22 13.47
C LYS A 323 6.35 -3.83 14.62
N ALA A 324 5.12 -3.37 14.83
CA ALA A 324 4.20 -3.97 15.80
C ALA A 324 3.83 -5.42 15.39
N LEU A 325 3.53 -5.63 14.11
CA LEU A 325 3.32 -6.96 13.53
C LEU A 325 4.56 -7.86 13.59
N SER A 326 5.77 -7.32 13.36
CA SER A 326 7.02 -8.06 13.62
C SER A 326 7.03 -8.61 15.04
N SER A 327 6.74 -7.77 16.03
CA SER A 327 6.83 -8.12 17.46
C SER A 327 5.88 -9.25 17.84
N LEU A 328 4.63 -9.17 17.41
CA LEU A 328 3.63 -10.22 17.63
C LEU A 328 4.01 -11.55 16.98
N GLN A 329 4.63 -11.52 15.79
CA GLN A 329 5.15 -12.73 15.16
C GLN A 329 6.40 -13.26 15.88
N PHE A 330 7.29 -12.41 16.40
CA PHE A 330 8.48 -12.84 17.15
C PHE A 330 8.09 -13.51 18.48
N TYR A 331 7.03 -13.01 19.13
CA TYR A 331 6.41 -13.67 20.28
C TYR A 331 5.97 -15.11 19.93
N HIS A 332 5.16 -15.28 18.88
CA HIS A 332 4.75 -16.62 18.44
C HIS A 332 5.93 -17.50 17.98
N ALA A 333 6.99 -16.92 17.43
CA ALA A 333 8.20 -17.66 17.05
C ALA A 333 8.89 -18.24 18.30
N SER A 334 9.05 -17.42 19.35
CA SER A 334 9.58 -17.87 20.64
C SER A 334 8.78 -19.05 21.21
N LYS A 335 7.45 -18.93 21.22
CA LYS A 335 6.50 -19.99 21.65
C LYS A 335 6.45 -21.22 20.70
N MET A 336 7.17 -21.20 19.59
CA MET A 336 7.30 -22.31 18.61
C MET A 336 8.73 -22.86 18.53
N ASP A 337 9.65 -22.45 19.42
CA ASP A 337 11.09 -22.74 19.35
C ASP A 337 11.76 -22.30 18.03
N LEU A 338 11.13 -21.35 17.32
CA LEU A 338 11.56 -20.84 16.03
C LEU A 338 12.50 -19.64 16.21
N LEU A 339 13.65 -19.71 15.54
CA LEU A 339 14.62 -18.64 15.52
C LEU A 339 14.13 -17.44 14.68
N VAL A 340 14.39 -16.23 15.18
CA VAL A 340 14.08 -14.98 14.48
C VAL A 340 15.32 -14.57 13.67
N PRO A 341 15.32 -14.59 12.33
CA PRO A 341 16.54 -14.36 11.55
C PRO A 341 17.05 -12.92 11.72
N TRP A 342 18.37 -12.71 11.82
CA TRP A 342 18.92 -11.35 11.92
C TRP A 342 18.68 -10.52 10.65
N LYS A 343 18.84 -11.16 9.48
CA LYS A 343 18.58 -10.60 8.15
C LYS A 343 17.49 -11.44 7.46
N PRO A 344 16.52 -10.85 6.75
CA PRO A 344 15.50 -11.61 6.02
C PRO A 344 16.14 -12.60 5.05
N ILE A 345 15.93 -13.91 5.25
CA ILE A 345 16.70 -14.95 4.54
C ILE A 345 16.08 -15.26 3.17
N VAL A 346 14.74 -15.38 3.08
CA VAL A 346 14.04 -15.75 1.84
C VAL A 346 12.71 -14.99 1.72
N ALA A 347 12.71 -13.84 1.03
CA ALA A 347 11.46 -13.13 0.69
C ALA A 347 10.59 -13.92 -0.31
N GLU A 348 11.22 -14.74 -1.16
CA GLU A 348 10.57 -15.46 -2.26
C GLU A 348 11.21 -16.83 -2.50
N LYS A 349 10.38 -17.89 -2.65
CA LYS A 349 10.83 -19.14 -3.28
C LYS A 349 10.73 -19.03 -4.80
N PHE A 350 11.68 -19.65 -5.51
CA PHE A 350 11.64 -19.77 -6.97
C PHE A 350 10.25 -20.20 -7.47
N LYS A 351 9.81 -19.48 -8.48
CA LYS A 351 8.59 -19.68 -9.27
C LYS A 351 9.06 -19.62 -10.73
N ASP A 352 8.53 -20.53 -11.54
CA ASP A 352 8.76 -20.45 -12.98
C ASP A 352 7.85 -19.40 -13.62
N ARG A 353 7.98 -19.15 -14.93
CA ARG A 353 7.27 -18.00 -15.54
C ARG A 353 5.76 -18.21 -15.63
N TRP A 354 5.28 -19.45 -15.68
CA TRP A 354 3.85 -19.73 -15.48
C TRP A 354 3.44 -19.42 -14.06
N THR A 355 4.10 -20.01 -13.07
CA THR A 355 3.79 -19.75 -11.66
C THR A 355 3.84 -18.27 -11.32
N LEU A 356 4.82 -17.51 -11.85
CA LEU A 356 4.91 -16.06 -11.68
C LEU A 356 3.74 -15.32 -12.33
N MET A 357 3.44 -15.56 -13.61
CA MET A 357 2.28 -14.88 -14.22
C MET A 357 0.96 -15.32 -13.61
N VAL A 358 0.92 -16.50 -12.97
CA VAL A 358 -0.26 -16.98 -12.25
C VAL A 358 -0.36 -16.34 -10.85
N ALA A 359 0.77 -15.97 -10.26
CA ALA A 359 0.92 -15.46 -8.89
C ALA A 359 0.95 -13.92 -8.77
N ASP A 360 1.73 -13.25 -9.62
CA ASP A 360 2.08 -11.82 -9.57
C ASP A 360 0.98 -10.95 -10.17
N ARG A 361 -0.21 -11.16 -9.62
CA ARG A 361 -1.46 -10.48 -9.93
C ARG A 361 -2.31 -10.65 -8.66
N GLY A 362 -3.12 -9.65 -8.30
CA GLY A 362 -3.81 -9.64 -7.01
C GLY A 362 -5.30 -9.35 -7.14
N GLY A 363 -5.81 -8.55 -6.20
CA GLY A 363 -7.14 -7.98 -5.96
C GLY A 363 -8.06 -7.49 -7.08
N PHE A 364 -9.34 -7.94 -7.12
CA PHE A 364 -10.31 -7.74 -8.21
C PHE A 364 -11.10 -6.44 -8.17
N ILE A 365 -11.37 -5.89 -9.37
CA ILE A 365 -12.04 -4.62 -9.75
C ILE A 365 -12.46 -4.67 -11.26
N PHE A 366 -13.72 -4.41 -11.63
CA PHE A 366 -14.16 -4.14 -13.02
C PHE A 366 -13.79 -2.68 -13.47
N GLU A 367 -14.59 -1.96 -14.28
CA GLU A 367 -14.42 -0.49 -14.47
C GLU A 367 -15.63 0.41 -14.23
N PRO A 368 -15.38 1.69 -13.89
CA PRO A 368 -16.31 2.77 -14.10
C PRO A 368 -16.59 3.14 -15.54
N ARG A 369 -17.80 3.64 -15.74
CA ARG A 369 -18.18 4.54 -16.84
C ARG A 369 -18.26 5.99 -16.29
N VAL A 370 -18.13 7.02 -17.11
CA VAL A 370 -18.17 8.44 -16.68
C VAL A 370 -19.28 9.23 -17.35
N GLY A 371 -19.88 10.12 -16.55
CA GLY A 371 -21.02 10.94 -16.92
C GLY A 371 -21.86 11.28 -15.70
N LEU A 372 -23.06 11.76 -16.02
CA LEU A 372 -24.29 11.57 -15.25
C LEU A 372 -24.85 10.17 -15.66
N PHE A 373 -25.67 9.41 -14.92
CA PHE A 373 -26.22 8.05 -15.22
C PHE A 373 -27.28 7.30 -14.29
N GLU A 374 -28.46 6.82 -14.71
CA GLU A 374 -29.73 6.69 -13.90
C GLU A 374 -29.87 5.79 -12.62
N GLY A 375 -28.92 5.70 -11.67
CA GLY A 375 -29.14 5.00 -10.40
C GLY A 375 -29.36 3.47 -10.44
N VAL A 376 -28.28 2.77 -10.17
CA VAL A 376 -28.01 1.31 -10.12
C VAL A 376 -28.40 0.72 -8.74
N GLY A 377 -27.81 -0.42 -8.34
CA GLY A 377 -27.85 -1.08 -7.02
C GLY A 377 -26.51 -1.72 -6.57
N GLU A 378 -26.16 -1.78 -5.26
CA GLU A 378 -24.78 -1.99 -4.72
C GLU A 378 -24.56 -3.38 -4.16
N LEU A 379 -23.34 -3.85 -3.97
CA LEU A 379 -23.08 -4.95 -3.01
C LEU A 379 -21.96 -4.58 -2.02
N ASP A 380 -21.78 -5.23 -0.86
CA ASP A 380 -20.52 -5.15 -0.08
C ASP A 380 -20.04 -6.47 0.64
N TYR A 381 -18.80 -6.99 0.38
CA TYR A 381 -18.17 -8.02 1.26
C TYR A 381 -17.58 -7.21 2.40
N SER A 382 -18.28 -7.13 3.52
CA SER A 382 -17.72 -6.65 4.78
C SER A 382 -17.25 -7.80 5.69
N CYS A 383 -17.53 -7.69 7.00
CA CYS A 383 -17.56 -8.79 7.96
C CYS A 383 -18.59 -8.44 9.04
N LEU A 384 -19.53 -9.36 9.33
CA LEU A 384 -20.97 -9.11 9.18
C LEU A 384 -21.31 -7.65 8.80
N VAL A 385 -21.71 -7.43 7.54
CA VAL A 385 -22.76 -8.26 6.96
C VAL A 385 -22.43 -9.10 5.72
N LYS A 386 -21.37 -8.79 4.92
CA LYS A 386 -20.21 -9.67 4.54
C LYS A 386 -19.83 -10.18 3.09
N ASP A 387 -20.60 -10.16 1.94
CA ASP A 387 -20.28 -10.66 0.55
C ASP A 387 -20.67 -9.75 -0.69
N SER A 388 -20.15 -9.91 -1.95
CA SER A 388 -20.32 -9.05 -3.22
C SER A 388 -19.43 -9.45 -4.42
N THR A 389 -19.47 -8.97 -5.70
CA THR A 389 -18.60 -9.53 -6.81
C THR A 389 -18.08 -8.78 -8.10
N VAL A 390 -16.76 -8.87 -8.43
CA VAL A 390 -15.97 -7.92 -9.31
C VAL A 390 -14.91 -8.49 -10.37
N MET A 391 -13.72 -7.92 -10.78
CA MET A 391 -12.81 -8.53 -11.88
C MET A 391 -11.20 -8.38 -11.87
N THR A 392 -10.31 -9.36 -12.21
CA THR A 392 -8.81 -9.28 -12.47
C THR A 392 -8.25 -10.44 -13.33
N ARG A 393 -6.93 -10.36 -13.66
CA ARG A 393 -6.11 -11.35 -14.32
C ARG A 393 -6.23 -12.77 -13.75
N ASN A 394 -6.60 -12.99 -12.48
CA ASN A 394 -6.48 -14.29 -11.79
C ASN A 394 -7.73 -14.94 -11.14
N GLY A 395 -8.92 -14.85 -11.72
CA GLY A 395 -10.09 -15.49 -11.11
C GLY A 395 -10.51 -14.82 -9.79
N GLU A 396 -11.80 -14.83 -9.48
CA GLU A 396 -12.42 -13.61 -8.98
C GLU A 396 -12.49 -13.52 -7.45
N LYS A 397 -12.24 -12.31 -6.92
CA LYS A 397 -11.69 -12.05 -5.58
C LYS A 397 -12.53 -11.49 -4.42
N SER A 398 -12.96 -12.31 -3.44
CA SER A 398 -13.83 -11.93 -2.31
C SER A 398 -13.44 -10.60 -1.69
N ILE A 399 -14.41 -9.79 -1.34
CA ILE A 399 -14.23 -8.40 -1.71
C ILE A 399 -13.50 -7.63 -0.58
N ALA A 400 -13.90 -7.71 0.69
CA ALA A 400 -12.98 -7.48 1.80
C ALA A 400 -11.87 -8.55 1.95
N GLU A 401 -11.86 -9.60 1.11
CA GLU A 401 -10.66 -10.40 0.87
C GLU A 401 -9.65 -9.67 -0.06
N VAL A 402 -9.89 -8.47 -0.65
CA VAL A 402 -9.05 -7.77 -1.69
C VAL A 402 -8.31 -6.47 -1.26
N LYS A 403 -7.20 -6.06 -1.96
CA LYS A 403 -6.30 -4.92 -1.62
C LYS A 403 -5.83 -3.99 -2.75
N GLU A 404 -5.24 -2.87 -2.28
CA GLU A 404 -4.25 -2.00 -2.94
C GLU A 404 -3.16 -2.77 -3.72
N ASP A 405 -2.58 -2.12 -4.73
CA ASP A 405 -1.52 -2.62 -5.61
C ASP A 405 -1.82 -3.90 -6.43
N ASN A 406 -3.06 -4.11 -6.87
CA ASN A 406 -3.41 -5.35 -7.60
C ASN A 406 -4.15 -5.16 -8.93
N GLU A 407 -4.02 -6.06 -9.92
CA GLU A 407 -4.17 -5.66 -11.34
C GLU A 407 -5.36 -6.24 -12.13
N VAL A 408 -6.31 -5.39 -12.54
CA VAL A 408 -7.76 -5.68 -12.54
C VAL A 408 -8.49 -5.56 -13.87
N PHE A 409 -9.62 -6.25 -14.10
CA PHE A 409 -10.17 -6.23 -15.47
C PHE A 409 -10.91 -4.97 -15.78
N THR A 410 -10.53 -4.43 -16.91
CA THR A 410 -11.10 -3.22 -17.41
C THR A 410 -11.43 -3.34 -18.89
N PRO A 411 -12.52 -2.72 -19.38
CA PRO A 411 -12.74 -2.35 -20.79
C PRO A 411 -11.52 -1.80 -21.54
N PHE A 412 -10.43 -1.42 -20.86
CA PHE A 412 -9.19 -0.93 -21.45
C PHE A 412 -7.94 -1.76 -21.08
N GLY A 413 -8.11 -2.96 -20.50
CA GLY A 413 -7.04 -3.94 -20.24
C GLY A 413 -6.98 -4.43 -18.79
N TRP A 414 -5.79 -4.38 -18.20
CA TRP A 414 -5.55 -4.70 -16.79
C TRP A 414 -4.96 -3.45 -16.08
N GLN A 415 -5.43 -3.10 -14.88
CA GLN A 415 -5.06 -1.84 -14.20
C GLN A 415 -4.87 -2.02 -12.68
N ARG A 416 -3.88 -1.37 -12.02
CA ARG A 416 -3.48 -1.70 -10.63
C ARG A 416 -4.26 -0.95 -9.52
N VAL A 417 -4.66 -1.55 -8.39
CA VAL A 417 -5.36 -0.92 -7.25
C VAL A 417 -4.51 0.15 -6.57
N SER A 418 -5.12 1.14 -5.91
CA SER A 418 -4.39 2.09 -5.05
C SER A 418 -5.05 2.49 -3.71
N LYS A 419 -6.29 2.06 -3.35
CA LYS A 419 -6.84 2.25 -1.99
C LYS A 419 -8.07 1.40 -1.63
N VAL A 420 -8.31 1.21 -0.31
CA VAL A 420 -9.30 0.28 0.29
C VAL A 420 -9.83 0.70 1.69
N HIS A 421 -11.12 0.57 2.06
CA HIS A 421 -11.70 1.22 3.27
C HIS A 421 -13.03 0.63 3.96
N GLU A 422 -13.87 1.36 4.78
CA GLU A 422 -15.08 0.86 5.59
C GLU A 422 -16.03 1.86 6.37
N TYR A 423 -17.35 1.56 6.47
CA TYR A 423 -18.38 2.08 7.45
C TYR A 423 -19.16 1.03 8.29
N ARG A 424 -20.03 1.49 9.22
CA ARG A 424 -21.19 0.74 9.82
C ARG A 424 -22.42 1.65 9.86
N ILE A 425 -23.61 1.08 9.69
CA ILE A 425 -24.93 1.73 9.71
C ILE A 425 -25.96 0.88 10.50
N ASN A 426 -26.97 1.50 11.12
CA ASN A 426 -28.07 0.80 11.81
C ASN A 426 -29.40 1.54 11.55
N GLU A 427 -30.02 1.19 10.43
CA GLU A 427 -31.05 1.99 9.78
C GLU A 427 -31.77 1.16 8.70
N LYS A 428 -32.74 1.77 8.02
CA LYS A 428 -33.35 1.14 6.84
C LYS A 428 -32.37 1.07 5.70
N VAL A 429 -32.63 0.16 4.78
CA VAL A 429 -31.65 -0.25 3.78
C VAL A 429 -32.38 -0.83 2.58
N ILE A 430 -31.96 -0.61 1.33
CA ILE A 430 -32.89 -0.58 0.18
C ILE A 430 -32.41 -1.37 -1.04
N ARG A 431 -33.02 -2.45 -1.58
CA ARG A 431 -32.36 -3.28 -2.64
C ARG A 431 -33.14 -3.77 -3.92
N LEU A 432 -33.03 -3.04 -5.07
CA LEU A 432 -33.58 -3.17 -6.49
C LEU A 432 -33.63 -4.61 -7.14
N THR A 433 -33.62 -4.83 -8.50
CA THR A 433 -33.47 -6.17 -9.20
C THR A 433 -33.18 -6.13 -10.74
N LEU A 434 -32.80 -7.25 -11.43
CA LEU A 434 -32.53 -7.37 -12.90
C LEU A 434 -33.24 -8.53 -13.65
N SER A 435 -32.71 -8.83 -14.84
CA SER A 435 -33.23 -9.60 -15.96
C SER A 435 -33.64 -10.97 -15.53
N ASP A 436 -32.75 -11.51 -14.74
CA ASP A 436 -32.82 -12.87 -14.35
C ASP A 436 -32.45 -12.86 -12.83
N GLY A 437 -31.38 -12.16 -12.35
CA GLY A 437 -31.01 -12.32 -10.91
C GLY A 437 -29.65 -12.07 -10.15
N LYS A 438 -28.44 -11.51 -10.48
CA LYS A 438 -27.34 -11.22 -9.46
C LYS A 438 -27.67 -10.25 -8.27
N ARG A 439 -28.71 -10.52 -7.49
CA ARG A 439 -29.23 -9.68 -6.42
C ARG A 439 -28.20 -8.99 -5.46
N ILE A 440 -28.35 -7.67 -5.20
CA ILE A 440 -27.26 -6.75 -4.78
C ILE A 440 -27.59 -5.92 -3.53
N THR A 441 -26.83 -5.97 -2.46
CA THR A 441 -27.20 -5.39 -1.18
C THR A 441 -26.41 -4.07 -0.98
N CYS A 442 -26.91 -2.80 -0.91
CA CYS A 442 -28.16 -2.09 -1.20
C CYS A 442 -28.60 -0.70 -0.45
N THR A 443 -28.43 -0.34 0.87
CA THR A 443 -29.00 0.82 1.74
C THR A 443 -29.83 2.05 1.21
N THR A 444 -30.60 2.69 2.13
CA THR A 444 -31.09 4.10 2.06
C THR A 444 -29.94 5.13 2.10
N HIS A 445 -28.94 4.92 2.95
CA HIS A 445 -27.71 5.69 3.09
C HIS A 445 -26.73 5.62 1.89
N HIS A 446 -27.12 5.43 0.59
CA HIS A 446 -26.17 5.24 -0.56
C HIS A 446 -26.70 5.58 -2.02
N LYS A 447 -25.93 5.22 -3.12
CA LYS A 447 -24.58 6.32 -5.46
C LYS A 447 -24.04 5.55 -6.76
N PHE A 448 -24.62 5.75 -7.96
CA PHE A 448 -24.21 4.99 -9.16
C PHE A 448 -24.66 5.36 -10.61
N PRO A 449 -24.11 4.65 -11.65
CA PRO A 449 -24.45 4.90 -13.07
C PRO A 449 -25.05 3.84 -14.08
N VAL A 450 -26.19 4.19 -14.70
CA VAL A 450 -26.95 3.64 -15.88
C VAL A 450 -27.17 4.63 -17.09
N LEU A 451 -27.49 4.17 -18.30
CA LEU A 451 -28.21 4.90 -19.37
C LEU A 451 -29.68 5.21 -19.01
N VAL A 452 -30.11 6.48 -18.97
CA VAL A 452 -31.50 6.84 -19.27
C VAL A 452 -31.59 7.27 -20.73
N ARG A 453 -32.51 6.65 -21.50
CA ARG A 453 -32.79 7.05 -22.90
C ARG A 453 -31.52 7.20 -23.77
N ASP A 454 -30.61 6.22 -23.67
CA ASP A 454 -29.30 6.18 -24.36
C ASP A 454 -28.29 7.28 -23.99
N VAL A 455 -28.68 8.20 -23.11
CA VAL A 455 -27.77 9.13 -22.44
C VAL A 455 -27.38 8.53 -21.11
N PHE A 456 -26.12 8.67 -20.73
CA PHE A 456 -25.72 8.52 -19.36
C PHE A 456 -26.35 9.74 -18.59
N GLU A 457 -27.39 9.54 -17.75
CA GLU A 457 -28.12 10.59 -16.97
C GLU A 457 -28.55 10.20 -15.52
N GLU A 458 -28.07 10.86 -14.42
CA GLU A 458 -27.81 10.27 -13.05
C GLU A 458 -28.80 10.29 -11.90
N LYS A 459 -28.67 9.32 -10.94
CA LYS A 459 -29.56 9.14 -9.78
C LYS A 459 -28.93 8.47 -8.41
N VAL A 460 -28.92 8.98 -7.05
CA VAL A 460 -29.00 8.58 -5.44
C VAL A 460 -30.18 8.01 -4.38
N ALA A 461 -30.11 6.94 -3.50
CA ALA A 461 -31.02 6.14 -2.50
C ALA A 461 -32.49 5.43 -2.54
N ASP A 462 -33.57 5.84 -1.82
CA ASP A 462 -34.91 5.13 -1.71
C ASP A 462 -35.77 4.83 -2.99
N GLU A 463 -36.58 5.78 -3.48
CA GLU A 463 -37.64 5.57 -4.49
C GLU A 463 -37.30 5.23 -5.98
N ILE A 464 -36.65 6.04 -6.84
CA ILE A 464 -36.50 5.70 -8.29
C ILE A 464 -35.86 4.33 -8.53
N ARG A 465 -36.34 3.52 -9.48
CA ARG A 465 -37.73 3.15 -9.93
C ARG A 465 -37.59 2.05 -10.97
N LYS A 466 -38.67 1.27 -11.21
CA LYS A 466 -38.85 0.36 -12.36
C LYS A 466 -38.38 1.02 -13.69
N GLY A 467 -37.16 0.73 -14.20
CA GLY A 467 -36.32 1.77 -14.89
C GLY A 467 -35.34 1.36 -16.05
N ASN A 468 -34.10 1.89 -16.11
CA ASN A 468 -33.30 2.04 -17.38
C ASN A 468 -31.86 1.41 -17.44
N ARG A 469 -31.10 1.54 -18.55
CA ARG A 469 -30.07 0.57 -19.08
C ARG A 469 -28.58 0.57 -18.57
N PHE A 470 -27.84 -0.53 -18.60
CA PHE A 470 -26.47 -0.73 -18.02
C PHE A 470 -25.35 -0.93 -19.03
N ILE A 471 -24.09 -1.15 -18.61
CA ILE A 471 -23.02 -1.80 -19.39
C ILE A 471 -22.14 -2.68 -18.48
N ILE A 472 -21.81 -3.90 -18.95
CA ILE A 472 -20.69 -4.72 -18.48
C ILE A 472 -19.63 -4.92 -19.57
N THR A 473 -18.50 -5.48 -19.13
CA THR A 473 -17.44 -6.00 -19.97
C THR A 473 -16.95 -7.32 -19.40
N ASP A 474 -16.69 -8.27 -20.29
CA ASP A 474 -16.32 -9.64 -19.95
C ASP A 474 -14.80 -9.84 -20.13
N PRO A 475 -14.10 -10.53 -19.20
CA PRO A 475 -12.65 -10.72 -19.29
C PRO A 475 -12.26 -11.65 -20.46
N PRO A 476 -11.20 -11.33 -21.24
CA PRO A 476 -10.59 -12.29 -22.14
C PRO A 476 -9.96 -13.44 -21.32
N PRO A 477 -9.89 -14.67 -21.86
CA PRO A 477 -9.34 -15.81 -21.15
C PRO A 477 -7.88 -15.56 -20.73
N ALA A 478 -7.55 -15.91 -19.50
CA ALA A 478 -6.19 -15.81 -18.99
C ALA A 478 -5.33 -16.94 -19.57
N PHE A 479 -4.35 -16.59 -20.40
CA PHE A 479 -3.44 -17.57 -20.99
C PHE A 479 -2.55 -18.16 -19.90
N GLN A 480 -2.69 -19.47 -19.66
CA GLN A 480 -1.55 -20.23 -19.16
C GLN A 480 -0.40 -20.05 -20.14
N ASN A 481 0.75 -19.71 -19.54
CA ASN A 481 3.49 -19.02 -19.98
C ASN A 481 4.70 -20.03 -20.24
N ASP A 482 4.87 -20.43 -21.49
CA ASP A 482 5.60 -21.63 -21.77
C ASP A 482 7.08 -21.27 -21.88
N ASP A 483 7.79 -21.62 -20.82
CA ASP A 483 9.22 -21.41 -20.67
C ASP A 483 10.01 -21.99 -21.86
N LEU A 484 9.56 -23.12 -22.41
CA LEU A 484 10.19 -23.77 -23.56
C LEU A 484 9.83 -23.05 -24.87
N ALA A 485 8.55 -22.77 -25.15
CA ALA A 485 8.12 -22.06 -26.35
C ALA A 485 8.67 -20.62 -26.40
N CYS A 486 8.79 -19.95 -25.26
CA CYS A 486 9.43 -18.64 -25.19
C CYS A 486 10.96 -18.72 -25.35
N LEU A 487 11.61 -19.72 -24.79
CA LEU A 487 13.03 -19.95 -25.04
C LEU A 487 13.29 -20.31 -26.51
N PHE A 488 12.33 -20.98 -27.17
CA PHE A 488 12.32 -21.17 -28.62
C PHE A 488 12.15 -19.85 -29.37
N GLY A 489 11.22 -18.98 -29.00
CA GLY A 489 11.11 -17.64 -29.60
C GLY A 489 12.39 -16.81 -29.45
N ALA A 490 13.02 -16.86 -28.28
CA ALA A 490 14.32 -16.23 -28.01
C ALA A 490 15.46 -16.86 -28.83
N PHE A 491 15.41 -18.17 -29.10
CA PHE A 491 16.37 -18.88 -29.96
C PHE A 491 16.12 -18.63 -31.45
N THR A 492 14.86 -18.46 -31.87
CA THR A 492 14.49 -17.98 -33.22
C THR A 492 15.02 -16.57 -33.43
N ALA A 493 14.99 -15.70 -32.42
CA ALA A 493 15.59 -14.37 -32.47
C ALA A 493 17.13 -14.43 -32.49
N GLU A 494 17.76 -14.73 -31.35
CA GLU A 494 19.19 -14.49 -31.11
C GLU A 494 20.04 -15.77 -30.98
N GLY A 495 19.50 -16.91 -31.44
CA GLY A 495 20.10 -18.24 -31.30
C GLY A 495 21.00 -18.68 -32.45
N GLY A 496 22.02 -19.47 -32.11
CA GLY A 496 22.93 -20.15 -33.03
C GLY A 496 23.22 -21.59 -32.62
N ARG A 497 23.63 -22.45 -33.57
CA ARG A 497 23.91 -23.87 -33.34
C ARG A 497 25.11 -24.41 -34.09
N LEU A 498 25.82 -25.36 -33.47
CA LEU A 498 26.87 -26.16 -34.10
C LEU A 498 26.75 -27.63 -33.66
N ARG A 499 26.83 -28.55 -34.63
CA ARG A 499 26.94 -30.00 -34.44
C ARG A 499 28.08 -30.51 -35.32
N ARG A 500 29.28 -30.74 -34.77
CA ARG A 500 30.42 -31.28 -35.54
C ARG A 500 31.38 -32.09 -34.67
N ASP A 501 31.76 -33.27 -35.15
CA ASP A 501 32.88 -34.04 -34.60
C ASP A 501 34.16 -33.68 -35.37
N GLN A 502 35.26 -33.42 -34.66
CA GLN A 502 36.53 -32.98 -35.22
C GLN A 502 37.71 -33.72 -34.58
N GLU A 503 38.46 -34.49 -35.38
CA GLU A 503 39.67 -35.16 -34.90
C GLU A 503 40.85 -34.19 -34.73
N TYR A 504 41.66 -34.45 -33.70
CA TYR A 504 42.91 -33.74 -33.42
C TYR A 504 43.92 -34.68 -32.75
N PHE A 505 45.22 -34.37 -32.88
CA PHE A 505 46.28 -35.17 -32.26
C PHE A 505 46.72 -34.57 -30.91
N ASP A 506 46.46 -35.31 -29.83
CA ASP A 506 46.90 -34.94 -28.48
C ASP A 506 48.40 -35.22 -28.34
N LYS A 507 49.23 -34.19 -28.62
CA LYS A 507 50.70 -34.26 -28.52
C LYS A 507 51.18 -34.67 -27.12
N SER A 508 50.44 -34.34 -26.06
CA SER A 508 50.82 -34.65 -24.68
C SER A 508 50.68 -36.15 -24.35
N ARG A 509 49.72 -36.83 -24.99
CA ARG A 509 49.43 -38.26 -24.80
C ARG A 509 49.76 -39.13 -26.02
N LYS A 510 50.35 -38.54 -27.07
CA LYS A 510 50.72 -39.15 -28.36
C LYS A 510 49.59 -39.99 -29.01
N LYS A 511 48.35 -39.50 -28.99
CA LYS A 511 47.18 -40.19 -29.57
C LYS A 511 46.23 -39.23 -30.30
N THR A 512 45.67 -39.67 -31.43
CA THR A 512 44.54 -39.00 -32.09
C THR A 512 43.27 -39.15 -31.25
N ARG A 513 42.44 -38.10 -31.21
CA ARG A 513 41.18 -38.05 -30.45
C ARG A 513 40.10 -37.29 -31.21
N VAL A 514 38.85 -37.74 -31.12
CA VAL A 514 37.68 -37.00 -31.61
C VAL A 514 37.29 -35.94 -30.58
N SER A 515 37.08 -34.70 -31.03
CA SER A 515 36.48 -33.61 -30.25
C SER A 515 35.02 -33.42 -30.68
N HIS A 516 34.08 -33.71 -29.78
CA HIS A 516 32.65 -33.64 -30.02
C HIS A 516 32.11 -32.21 -29.81
N GLN A 517 32.15 -31.35 -30.84
CA GLN A 517 31.71 -29.96 -30.76
C GLN A 517 30.20 -29.83 -31.03
N TYR A 518 29.42 -30.11 -30.00
CA TYR A 518 27.98 -29.84 -29.94
C TYR A 518 27.74 -28.61 -29.08
N ARG A 519 27.19 -27.52 -29.66
CA ARG A 519 26.81 -26.33 -28.90
C ARG A 519 25.58 -25.61 -29.43
N ILE A 520 24.81 -25.04 -28.52
CA ILE A 520 23.88 -23.94 -28.78
C ILE A 520 24.42 -22.67 -28.14
N GLU A 521 24.24 -21.54 -28.81
CA GLU A 521 24.71 -20.23 -28.38
C GLU A 521 23.59 -19.18 -28.50
N PHE A 522 23.50 -18.25 -27.56
CA PHE A 522 22.61 -17.08 -27.62
C PHE A 522 23.46 -15.81 -27.53
N SER A 523 23.28 -14.86 -28.45
CA SER A 523 23.98 -13.57 -28.44
C SER A 523 23.06 -12.49 -27.88
N ILE A 524 23.51 -11.71 -26.89
CA ILE A 524 22.68 -10.69 -26.25
C ILE A 524 23.53 -9.50 -25.81
N ASN A 525 22.91 -8.33 -25.65
CA ASN A 525 23.57 -7.15 -25.13
C ASN A 525 23.91 -7.32 -23.63
N LYS A 526 25.10 -6.88 -23.19
CA LYS A 526 25.49 -6.90 -21.76
C LYS A 526 24.50 -6.17 -20.84
N HIS A 527 23.75 -5.21 -21.38
CA HIS A 527 22.75 -4.42 -20.67
C HIS A 527 21.37 -5.08 -20.58
N GLU A 528 21.06 -6.09 -21.40
CA GLU A 528 19.77 -6.82 -21.36
C GLU A 528 19.79 -7.89 -20.26
N ILE A 529 19.95 -7.41 -19.04
CA ILE A 529 20.09 -8.20 -17.81
C ILE A 529 18.86 -9.10 -17.60
N ASP A 530 17.66 -8.59 -17.84
CA ASP A 530 16.41 -9.36 -17.74
C ASP A 530 16.38 -10.54 -18.70
N PHE A 531 16.68 -10.32 -19.98
CA PHE A 531 16.67 -11.36 -21.02
C PHE A 531 17.78 -12.39 -20.81
N ARG A 532 19.00 -11.96 -20.45
CA ARG A 532 20.09 -12.85 -20.00
C ARG A 532 19.66 -13.74 -18.85
N ASN A 533 19.08 -13.14 -17.82
CA ASN A 533 18.67 -13.84 -16.61
C ASN A 533 17.50 -14.79 -16.92
N PHE A 534 16.58 -14.43 -17.81
CA PHE A 534 15.52 -15.31 -18.31
C PHE A 534 16.09 -16.52 -19.04
N ILE A 535 16.91 -16.35 -20.09
CA ILE A 535 17.49 -17.46 -20.86
C ILE A 535 18.26 -18.41 -19.94
N THR A 536 19.12 -17.86 -19.06
CA THR A 536 19.96 -18.65 -18.16
C THR A 536 19.12 -19.45 -17.14
N LYS A 537 18.17 -18.81 -16.45
CA LYS A 537 17.28 -19.48 -15.49
C LYS A 537 16.41 -20.54 -16.17
N THR A 538 15.96 -20.27 -17.39
CA THR A 538 15.05 -21.16 -18.13
C THR A 538 15.77 -22.41 -18.64
N LEU A 539 16.99 -22.27 -19.19
CA LEU A 539 17.84 -23.41 -19.53
C LEU A 539 18.14 -24.29 -18.32
N SER A 540 18.50 -23.69 -17.17
CA SER A 540 18.75 -24.46 -15.93
C SER A 540 17.48 -25.06 -15.31
N LYS A 541 16.29 -24.47 -15.52
CA LYS A 541 15.00 -25.08 -15.11
C LYS A 541 14.69 -26.33 -15.93
N ILE A 542 14.85 -26.24 -17.25
CA ILE A 542 14.49 -27.32 -18.20
C ILE A 542 15.56 -28.44 -18.17
N TYR A 543 16.82 -28.07 -17.94
CA TYR A 543 17.96 -29.00 -17.86
C TYR A 543 18.73 -28.82 -16.54
N PRO A 544 18.30 -29.45 -15.42
CA PRO A 544 18.86 -29.24 -14.08
C PRO A 544 20.35 -29.56 -13.89
N SER A 545 21.02 -30.11 -14.89
CA SER A 545 22.45 -30.44 -14.88
C SER A 545 23.27 -29.67 -15.94
N VAL A 546 22.67 -28.68 -16.62
CA VAL A 546 23.36 -27.93 -17.67
C VAL A 546 24.18 -26.76 -17.10
N HIS A 547 25.45 -26.67 -17.51
CA HIS A 547 26.26 -25.48 -17.29
C HIS A 547 26.20 -24.57 -18.52
N VAL A 548 25.74 -23.34 -18.31
CA VAL A 548 25.75 -22.25 -19.30
C VAL A 548 27.03 -21.44 -19.12
N TYR A 549 27.93 -21.50 -20.10
CA TYR A 549 29.18 -20.73 -20.09
C TYR A 549 28.92 -19.34 -20.69
N ILE A 550 29.30 -18.27 -19.98
CA ILE A 550 29.23 -16.90 -20.50
C ILE A 550 30.58 -16.54 -21.12
N LYS A 551 30.58 -16.10 -22.37
CA LYS A 551 31.76 -15.57 -23.06
C LYS A 551 31.58 -14.08 -23.36
N THR A 552 32.44 -13.25 -22.79
CA THR A 552 32.53 -11.83 -23.14
C THR A 552 33.38 -11.68 -24.40
N LYS A 553 32.85 -10.99 -25.42
CA LYS A 553 33.55 -10.79 -26.69
C LYS A 553 34.41 -9.53 -26.61
N LEU A 554 35.74 -9.70 -26.53
CA LEU A 554 36.72 -8.62 -26.38
C LEU A 554 36.43 -7.44 -27.32
N GLY A 555 36.41 -6.22 -26.78
CA GLY A 555 36.16 -4.99 -27.55
C GLY A 555 34.71 -4.77 -27.98
N SER A 556 33.72 -5.48 -27.41
CA SER A 556 32.31 -5.26 -27.73
C SER A 556 31.38 -5.47 -26.54
N ASP A 557 30.21 -4.84 -26.59
CA ASP A 557 29.17 -4.90 -25.56
C ASP A 557 28.25 -6.13 -25.66
N GLY A 558 28.58 -7.08 -26.55
CA GLY A 558 27.89 -8.35 -26.68
C GLY A 558 28.48 -9.44 -25.79
N ILE A 559 27.60 -10.20 -25.14
CA ILE A 559 27.95 -11.45 -24.44
C ILE A 559 27.28 -12.62 -25.14
N THR A 560 27.94 -13.78 -25.11
CA THR A 560 27.39 -15.03 -25.68
C THR A 560 27.21 -16.06 -24.57
N LEU A 561 25.98 -16.55 -24.41
CA LEU A 561 25.65 -17.68 -23.54
C LEU A 561 25.85 -18.97 -24.34
N VAL A 562 26.58 -19.95 -23.81
CA VAL A 562 26.99 -21.17 -24.54
C VAL A 562 26.66 -22.42 -23.71
N VAL A 563 25.92 -23.36 -24.30
CA VAL A 563 25.72 -24.71 -23.74
C VAL A 563 26.41 -25.72 -24.66
N ALA A 564 27.30 -26.56 -24.10
CA ALA A 564 28.18 -27.45 -24.85
C ALA A 564 27.99 -28.96 -24.57
N GLN A 565 26.91 -29.34 -23.86
CA GLN A 565 26.67 -30.73 -23.46
C GLN A 565 25.88 -31.47 -24.54
N ARG A 566 26.52 -32.45 -25.23
CA ARG A 566 25.96 -33.16 -26.40
C ARG A 566 24.51 -33.64 -26.21
N ALA A 567 24.17 -34.26 -25.07
CA ALA A 567 22.81 -34.74 -24.81
C ALA A 567 21.77 -33.60 -24.80
N VAL A 568 22.03 -32.53 -24.06
CA VAL A 568 21.16 -31.35 -23.97
C VAL A 568 21.05 -30.62 -25.31
N VAL A 569 22.16 -30.48 -26.05
CA VAL A 569 22.18 -29.85 -27.38
C VAL A 569 21.39 -30.65 -28.41
N MET A 570 21.37 -31.99 -28.32
CA MET A 570 20.53 -32.81 -29.19
C MET A 570 19.05 -32.69 -28.84
N ASP A 571 18.69 -32.84 -27.56
CA ASP A 571 17.30 -32.79 -27.09
C ASP A 571 16.66 -31.40 -27.31
N PHE A 572 17.33 -30.31 -26.93
CA PHE A 572 16.81 -28.95 -27.12
C PHE A 572 16.51 -28.65 -28.60
N LEU A 573 17.44 -28.99 -29.49
CA LEU A 573 17.26 -28.77 -30.93
C LEU A 573 16.19 -29.69 -31.52
N SER A 574 16.06 -30.94 -31.05
CA SER A 574 14.99 -31.85 -31.46
C SER A 574 13.61 -31.30 -31.10
N ARG A 575 13.44 -30.79 -29.87
CA ARG A 575 12.18 -30.17 -29.42
C ARG A 575 11.90 -28.84 -30.15
N TYR A 576 12.92 -28.04 -30.44
CA TYR A 576 12.77 -26.82 -31.24
C TYR A 576 12.31 -27.14 -32.67
N GLU A 577 12.98 -28.10 -33.33
CA GLU A 577 12.62 -28.55 -34.68
C GLU A 577 11.19 -29.13 -34.71
N SER A 578 10.79 -29.90 -33.68
CA SER A 578 9.42 -30.41 -33.53
C SER A 578 8.38 -29.32 -33.22
N PHE A 579 8.74 -28.24 -32.53
CA PHE A 579 7.82 -27.14 -32.22
C PHE A 579 7.56 -26.29 -33.47
N ILE A 580 8.62 -25.88 -34.18
CA ILE A 580 8.49 -25.05 -35.39
C ILE A 580 7.79 -25.82 -36.54
N ALA A 581 7.87 -27.15 -36.54
CA ALA A 581 7.14 -28.00 -37.49
C ALA A 581 5.68 -28.29 -37.11
N SER A 582 5.19 -27.83 -35.95
CA SER A 582 3.80 -28.11 -35.54
C SER A 582 2.79 -27.20 -36.25
N GLU A 583 1.73 -27.80 -36.79
CA GLU A 583 0.60 -27.02 -37.27
C GLU A 583 -0.31 -26.55 -36.13
N HIS A 584 -0.32 -27.26 -34.99
CA HIS A 584 -1.17 -26.98 -33.83
C HIS A 584 -0.35 -26.49 -32.64
N HIS A 585 -0.72 -25.34 -32.11
CA HIS A 585 -0.25 -24.79 -30.84
C HIS A 585 -1.45 -24.30 -30.03
N ASN A 586 -1.34 -24.31 -28.71
CA ASN A 586 -2.31 -23.58 -27.88
C ASN A 586 -1.95 -22.09 -27.82
N GLN A 587 -2.95 -21.23 -27.56
CA GLN A 587 -2.73 -19.77 -27.54
C GLN A 587 -1.73 -19.31 -26.46
N GLY A 588 -1.51 -20.11 -25.42
CA GLY A 588 -0.48 -19.88 -24.40
C GLY A 588 0.95 -20.05 -24.93
N GLU A 589 1.20 -21.13 -25.67
CA GLU A 589 2.46 -21.38 -26.40
C GLU A 589 2.71 -20.27 -27.42
N GLN A 590 1.70 -19.87 -28.18
CA GLN A 590 1.79 -18.81 -29.20
C GLN A 590 2.16 -17.46 -28.57
N ALA A 591 1.44 -17.03 -27.52
CA ALA A 591 1.76 -15.80 -26.79
C ALA A 591 3.17 -15.84 -26.17
N SER A 592 3.60 -17.02 -25.71
CA SER A 592 4.92 -17.22 -25.11
C SER A 592 6.05 -17.16 -26.14
N PHE A 593 5.89 -17.81 -27.29
CA PHE A 593 6.81 -17.75 -28.42
C PHE A 593 6.96 -16.33 -28.95
N VAL A 594 5.84 -15.63 -29.18
CA VAL A 594 5.82 -14.23 -29.63
C VAL A 594 6.54 -13.33 -28.61
N ARG A 595 6.27 -13.47 -27.30
CA ARG A 595 7.00 -12.72 -26.26
C ARG A 595 8.52 -12.96 -26.36
N GLY A 596 8.95 -14.21 -26.52
CA GLY A 596 10.37 -14.56 -26.59
C GLY A 596 11.08 -13.96 -27.80
N PHE A 597 10.40 -13.95 -28.95
CA PHE A 597 10.92 -13.36 -30.18
C PHE A 597 11.05 -11.83 -30.07
N PHE A 598 9.99 -11.15 -29.66
CA PHE A 598 10.00 -9.69 -29.48
C PHE A 598 10.86 -9.23 -28.29
N GLU A 599 11.20 -10.10 -27.35
CA GLU A 599 12.13 -9.75 -26.28
C GLU A 599 13.57 -9.64 -26.80
N GLY A 600 13.98 -10.50 -27.75
CA GLY A 600 15.29 -10.41 -28.41
C GLY A 600 15.31 -9.35 -29.50
N ASP A 601 14.69 -9.65 -30.65
CA ASP A 601 14.74 -8.84 -31.88
C ASP A 601 13.83 -7.57 -31.83
N GLY A 602 13.10 -7.33 -30.74
CA GLY A 602 12.00 -6.36 -30.68
C GLY A 602 12.08 -5.25 -29.62
N GLY A 603 11.25 -4.22 -29.82
CA GLY A 603 11.13 -3.08 -28.93
C GLY A 603 10.00 -2.10 -29.28
N ILE A 604 10.01 -0.94 -28.63
CA ILE A 604 8.98 0.10 -28.78
C ILE A 604 9.48 1.26 -29.64
N ASN A 605 8.79 1.54 -30.75
CA ASN A 605 8.99 2.74 -31.55
C ASN A 605 8.38 3.96 -30.83
N LYS A 606 9.21 4.67 -30.08
CA LYS A 606 8.83 5.88 -29.30
C LYS A 606 8.33 7.06 -30.15
N LYS A 607 8.42 7.01 -31.50
CA LYS A 607 7.83 8.02 -32.40
C LYS A 607 6.42 7.63 -32.87
N ARG A 608 6.14 6.34 -33.08
CA ARG A 608 4.85 5.82 -33.58
C ARG A 608 3.95 5.21 -32.51
N ASN A 609 4.47 4.99 -31.30
CA ASN A 609 3.83 4.29 -30.20
C ASN A 609 3.41 2.86 -30.61
N THR A 610 4.27 2.16 -31.34
CA THR A 610 4.09 0.80 -31.85
C THR A 610 5.14 -0.15 -31.28
N VAL A 611 4.79 -1.43 -31.16
CA VAL A 611 5.77 -2.52 -31.03
C VAL A 611 6.32 -2.80 -32.42
N GLN A 612 7.63 -2.93 -32.57
CA GLN A 612 8.29 -3.34 -33.82
C GLN A 612 9.50 -4.23 -33.58
N CYS A 613 9.91 -4.96 -34.62
CA CYS A 613 11.18 -5.66 -34.74
C CYS A 613 11.71 -5.55 -36.18
N ASP A 614 13.03 -5.59 -36.34
CA ASP A 614 13.72 -5.50 -37.62
C ASP A 614 14.61 -6.75 -37.82
N GLN A 615 14.70 -7.29 -39.03
CA GLN A 615 15.50 -8.48 -39.37
C GLN A 615 16.25 -8.32 -40.69
N SER A 616 17.37 -9.02 -40.84
CA SER A 616 18.02 -9.11 -42.15
C SER A 616 17.14 -9.87 -43.14
N SER A 617 17.15 -9.46 -44.41
CA SER A 617 16.38 -10.13 -45.48
C SER A 617 16.73 -11.63 -45.69
N LYS A 618 17.86 -12.11 -45.15
CA LYS A 618 18.23 -13.54 -45.12
C LYS A 618 17.52 -14.35 -44.03
N ASN A 619 16.89 -13.67 -43.06
CA ASN A 619 16.19 -14.26 -41.92
C ASN A 619 14.65 -14.21 -42.07
N HIS A 620 14.11 -13.89 -43.26
CA HIS A 620 12.69 -13.60 -43.46
C HIS A 620 11.74 -14.64 -42.84
N PHE A 621 12.09 -15.93 -42.99
CA PHE A 621 11.34 -17.08 -42.45
C PHE A 621 11.01 -16.99 -40.95
N LYS A 622 11.81 -16.25 -40.15
CA LYS A 622 11.52 -16.00 -38.73
C LYS A 622 10.23 -15.20 -38.55
N LEU A 623 10.02 -14.18 -39.39
CA LEU A 623 8.87 -13.29 -39.31
C LEU A 623 7.58 -14.02 -39.70
N ASP A 624 7.63 -14.96 -40.64
CA ASP A 624 6.48 -15.78 -41.05
C ASP A 624 5.89 -16.59 -39.89
N ILE A 625 6.75 -17.20 -39.07
CA ILE A 625 6.36 -18.00 -37.89
C ILE A 625 5.68 -17.10 -36.84
N VAL A 626 6.22 -15.91 -36.61
CA VAL A 626 5.66 -14.90 -35.69
C VAL A 626 4.33 -14.35 -36.23
N CYS A 627 4.22 -14.15 -37.54
CA CYS A 627 3.00 -13.73 -38.25
C CYS A 627 1.88 -14.77 -38.21
N LYS A 628 2.20 -16.08 -38.11
CA LYS A 628 1.20 -17.13 -37.82
C LYS A 628 0.63 -16.92 -36.41
N CYS A 629 1.50 -16.90 -35.40
CA CYS A 629 1.11 -16.76 -33.99
C CYS A 629 0.29 -15.48 -33.71
N LEU A 630 0.68 -14.33 -34.28
CA LEU A 630 -0.05 -13.06 -34.10
C LEU A 630 -1.48 -13.10 -34.67
N ARG A 631 -1.72 -13.83 -35.77
CA ARG A 631 -3.07 -14.01 -36.33
C ARG A 631 -3.97 -14.83 -35.40
N GLU A 632 -3.46 -15.93 -34.85
CA GLU A 632 -4.23 -16.85 -33.99
C GLU A 632 -4.53 -16.26 -32.60
N LEU A 633 -3.75 -15.26 -32.17
CA LEU A 633 -4.03 -14.42 -31.00
C LEU A 633 -4.99 -13.24 -31.29
N ASN A 634 -5.37 -13.03 -32.56
CA ASN A 634 -6.12 -11.87 -33.06
C ASN A 634 -5.45 -10.52 -32.76
N ILE A 635 -4.14 -10.42 -33.05
CA ILE A 635 -3.33 -9.21 -32.88
C ILE A 635 -2.93 -8.66 -34.26
N GLY A 636 -3.44 -7.48 -34.62
CA GLY A 636 -3.18 -6.83 -35.92
C GLY A 636 -1.74 -6.33 -36.09
N TYR A 637 -1.09 -6.74 -37.19
CA TYR A 637 0.28 -6.38 -37.54
C TYR A 637 0.43 -5.99 -39.02
N ARG A 638 1.60 -5.43 -39.37
CA ARG A 638 2.05 -5.21 -40.75
C ARG A 638 3.54 -5.55 -40.91
N VAL A 639 3.96 -5.86 -42.13
CA VAL A 639 5.35 -6.20 -42.50
C VAL A 639 5.79 -5.34 -43.70
N GLY A 640 7.07 -5.02 -43.83
CA GLY A 640 7.63 -4.33 -45.00
C GLY A 640 9.15 -4.40 -45.07
N ARG A 641 9.75 -3.79 -46.11
CA ARG A 641 11.20 -3.86 -46.42
C ARG A 641 11.81 -2.47 -46.58
N TYR A 642 13.06 -2.28 -46.12
CA TYR A 642 13.83 -1.04 -46.27
C TYR A 642 15.33 -1.33 -46.46
N ILE A 643 16.12 -0.29 -46.80
CA ILE A 643 17.58 -0.40 -46.93
C ILE A 643 18.23 0.34 -45.76
N ASN A 644 19.02 -0.38 -44.97
CA ASN A 644 19.83 0.18 -43.89
C ASN A 644 21.23 0.57 -44.42
N LYS A 645 21.78 1.70 -43.97
CA LYS A 645 23.09 2.22 -44.37
C LYS A 645 24.03 2.28 -43.16
N HIS A 646 25.01 1.38 -43.12
CA HIS A 646 26.06 1.38 -42.11
C HIS A 646 27.42 1.63 -42.78
N GLY A 647 27.96 2.83 -42.56
CA GLY A 647 29.18 3.30 -43.22
C GLY A 647 29.05 3.26 -44.74
N PHE A 648 30.05 2.69 -45.42
CA PHE A 648 30.07 2.51 -46.87
C PHE A 648 29.23 1.33 -47.39
N SER A 649 28.48 0.63 -46.51
CA SER A 649 27.66 -0.54 -46.88
C SER A 649 26.15 -0.26 -46.81
N SER A 650 25.41 -0.79 -47.80
CA SER A 650 23.95 -0.72 -47.87
C SER A 650 23.36 -2.14 -47.84
N ILE A 651 22.50 -2.45 -46.87
CA ILE A 651 22.01 -3.81 -46.62
C ILE A 651 20.48 -3.80 -46.49
N PRO A 652 19.73 -4.63 -47.24
CA PRO A 652 18.28 -4.70 -47.15
C PRO A 652 17.79 -5.50 -45.93
N ALA A 653 16.84 -4.91 -45.20
CA ALA A 653 16.23 -5.41 -43.98
C ALA A 653 14.69 -5.38 -44.07
N ASP A 654 14.05 -6.29 -43.34
CA ASP A 654 12.59 -6.40 -43.21
C ASP A 654 12.15 -5.96 -41.81
N PHE A 655 11.03 -5.28 -41.70
CA PHE A 655 10.43 -4.84 -40.44
C PHE A 655 9.05 -5.44 -40.24
N LEU A 656 8.65 -5.65 -38.98
CA LEU A 656 7.30 -6.04 -38.57
C LEU A 656 6.83 -5.08 -37.45
N GLU A 657 5.59 -4.58 -37.54
CA GLU A 657 5.06 -3.54 -36.66
C GLU A 657 3.59 -3.81 -36.27
N LEU A 658 3.24 -3.68 -34.98
CA LEU A 658 1.88 -3.87 -34.48
C LEU A 658 1.07 -2.55 -34.49
N SER A 659 -0.10 -2.53 -35.11
CA SER A 659 -0.81 -1.30 -35.49
C SER A 659 -2.26 -1.22 -34.97
N GLY A 660 -2.64 -0.05 -34.44
CA GLY A 660 -3.97 0.21 -33.87
C GLY A 660 -3.96 0.26 -32.33
N LEU A 661 -5.03 0.77 -31.71
CA LEU A 661 -5.17 0.74 -30.25
C LEU A 661 -5.50 -0.66 -29.77
N GLU A 662 -6.50 -1.31 -30.38
CA GLU A 662 -6.91 -2.68 -30.01
C GLU A 662 -5.75 -3.68 -30.11
N ALA A 663 -4.99 -3.69 -31.21
CA ALA A 663 -3.85 -4.61 -31.35
C ALA A 663 -2.78 -4.41 -30.27
N VAL A 664 -2.52 -3.17 -29.84
CA VAL A 664 -1.52 -2.87 -28.79
C VAL A 664 -2.08 -3.15 -27.38
N VAL A 665 -3.37 -2.91 -27.14
CA VAL A 665 -4.06 -3.31 -25.89
C VAL A 665 -4.13 -4.85 -25.78
N ARG A 666 -4.46 -5.56 -26.87
CA ARG A 666 -4.41 -7.02 -26.94
C ARG A 666 -2.98 -7.53 -26.72
N TYR A 667 -1.97 -6.98 -27.40
CA TYR A 667 -0.58 -7.34 -27.15
C TYR A 667 -0.16 -7.11 -25.69
N TYR A 668 -0.52 -5.98 -25.06
CA TYR A 668 -0.24 -5.72 -23.63
C TYR A 668 -1.00 -6.64 -22.66
N THR A 669 -2.23 -7.02 -23.02
CA THR A 669 -3.13 -7.87 -22.20
C THR A 669 -2.75 -9.35 -22.29
N GLN A 670 -2.34 -9.82 -23.47
CA GLN A 670 -2.17 -11.23 -23.82
C GLN A 670 -0.69 -11.65 -23.96
N VAL A 671 0.18 -10.78 -24.46
CA VAL A 671 1.58 -11.10 -24.84
C VAL A 671 2.60 -10.38 -23.97
N GLY A 672 2.75 -9.06 -24.09
CA GLY A 672 3.71 -8.25 -23.32
C GLY A 672 5.19 -8.49 -23.66
N PHE A 673 6.08 -7.97 -22.82
CA PHE A 673 7.54 -8.18 -22.85
C PHE A 673 8.02 -8.93 -21.59
N ILE A 674 9.29 -9.32 -21.56
CA ILE A 674 9.99 -9.84 -20.36
C ILE A 674 10.73 -8.69 -19.65
N SER A 675 11.40 -7.80 -20.39
CA SER A 675 12.06 -6.62 -19.81
C SER A 675 11.03 -5.62 -19.26
N GLN A 676 11.29 -5.16 -18.03
CA GLN A 676 10.44 -4.15 -17.38
C GLN A 676 10.45 -2.82 -18.14
N ASP A 677 11.60 -2.41 -18.70
CA ASP A 677 11.73 -1.19 -19.51
C ASP A 677 10.97 -1.27 -20.85
N LYS A 678 10.98 -2.45 -21.50
CA LYS A 678 10.20 -2.69 -22.73
C LYS A 678 8.69 -2.69 -22.42
N GLN A 679 8.28 -3.29 -21.29
CA GLN A 679 6.89 -3.34 -20.83
C GLN A 679 6.33 -1.97 -20.38
N GLU A 680 7.12 -1.15 -19.67
CA GLU A 680 6.69 0.21 -19.32
C GLU A 680 6.68 1.14 -20.53
N SER A 681 7.63 0.99 -21.47
CA SER A 681 7.58 1.68 -22.76
C SER A 681 6.30 1.34 -23.55
N LEU A 682 5.78 0.10 -23.43
CA LEU A 682 4.50 -0.33 -23.99
C LEU A 682 3.30 0.31 -23.27
N ARG A 683 3.32 0.38 -21.93
CA ARG A 683 2.30 1.10 -21.14
C ARG A 683 2.19 2.57 -21.55
N GLN A 684 3.33 3.27 -21.65
CA GLN A 684 3.36 4.68 -22.08
C GLN A 684 2.94 4.86 -23.55
N ALA A 685 3.19 3.89 -24.44
CA ALA A 685 2.70 3.92 -25.81
C ALA A 685 1.16 3.88 -25.89
N ILE A 686 0.50 3.08 -25.03
CA ILE A 686 -0.97 3.02 -24.88
C ILE A 686 -1.49 4.35 -24.32
N LEU A 687 -1.00 4.77 -23.15
CA LEU A 687 -1.45 6.02 -22.50
C LEU A 687 -1.27 7.22 -23.44
N SER A 688 -0.15 7.32 -24.15
CA SER A 688 0.11 8.37 -25.15
C SER A 688 -0.82 8.32 -26.37
N ARG A 689 -1.43 7.17 -26.71
CA ARG A 689 -2.49 7.09 -27.73
C ARG A 689 -3.84 7.55 -27.21
N ILE A 690 -4.21 7.20 -25.98
CA ILE A 690 -5.44 7.68 -25.34
C ILE A 690 -5.37 9.21 -25.12
N ARG A 691 -4.24 9.71 -24.60
CA ARG A 691 -3.92 11.15 -24.41
C ARG A 691 -4.05 12.02 -25.66
N LYS A 692 -3.97 11.43 -26.85
CA LYS A 692 -4.09 12.15 -28.14
C LYS A 692 -5.53 12.26 -28.65
N ALA A 693 -6.52 11.70 -27.94
CA ALA A 693 -7.93 11.72 -28.32
C ALA A 693 -8.76 12.90 -27.74
N LYS A 694 -8.10 13.95 -27.20
CA LYS A 694 -8.69 14.97 -26.31
C LYS A 694 -9.83 15.86 -26.87
N ASN A 695 -10.22 15.74 -28.14
CA ASN A 695 -11.25 16.59 -28.76
C ASN A 695 -12.69 16.01 -28.63
N TYR A 696 -13.08 15.57 -27.43
CA TYR A 696 -14.45 15.11 -27.12
C TYR A 696 -14.97 15.76 -25.83
N PRO A 697 -16.29 15.81 -25.57
CA PRO A 697 -16.84 16.41 -24.34
C PRO A 697 -16.49 15.65 -23.06
N SER A 698 -16.54 14.32 -23.12
CA SER A 698 -16.01 13.40 -22.12
C SER A 698 -15.12 12.39 -22.84
N PRO A 699 -13.85 12.72 -23.18
CA PRO A 699 -12.96 11.87 -23.96
C PRO A 699 -12.85 10.42 -23.46
N ARG A 700 -13.04 10.21 -22.15
CA ARG A 700 -13.32 8.94 -21.46
C ARG A 700 -14.18 7.99 -22.29
N LEU A 701 -15.42 8.41 -22.56
CA LEU A 701 -16.39 7.61 -23.30
C LEU A 701 -16.81 8.24 -24.62
N GLY A 702 -16.21 9.37 -25.00
CA GLY A 702 -16.01 9.74 -26.39
C GLY A 702 -15.14 8.70 -27.10
N LEU A 703 -14.08 8.19 -26.45
CA LEU A 703 -13.29 7.07 -26.98
C LEU A 703 -14.10 5.77 -27.02
N TYR A 704 -14.82 5.42 -25.95
CA TYR A 704 -15.74 4.25 -25.96
C TYR A 704 -16.84 4.36 -27.02
N ALA A 705 -17.57 5.47 -27.08
CA ALA A 705 -18.68 5.65 -28.02
C ALA A 705 -18.19 5.74 -29.48
N LYS A 706 -17.00 6.29 -29.73
CA LYS A 706 -16.36 6.28 -31.06
C LYS A 706 -15.82 4.91 -31.43
N ALA A 707 -15.22 4.17 -30.49
CA ALA A 707 -14.79 2.80 -30.70
C ALA A 707 -15.98 1.87 -30.97
N ARG A 708 -17.08 2.01 -30.21
CA ARG A 708 -18.35 1.31 -30.43
C ARG A 708 -18.97 1.66 -31.80
N LYS A 709 -18.97 2.93 -32.21
CA LYS A 709 -19.42 3.34 -33.56
C LYS A 709 -18.53 2.82 -34.70
N ASN A 710 -17.26 2.50 -34.41
CA ASN A 710 -16.28 2.03 -35.39
C ASN A 710 -15.86 0.55 -35.18
N ASN A 711 -16.59 -0.22 -34.36
CA ASN A 711 -16.31 -1.62 -33.98
C ASN A 711 -14.92 -1.92 -33.38
N ALA A 712 -14.17 -0.92 -32.90
CA ALA A 712 -12.77 -1.03 -32.49
C ALA A 712 -12.52 -1.45 -31.02
N LEU A 713 -13.57 -1.84 -30.28
CA LEU A 713 -13.53 -2.41 -28.92
C LEU A 713 -14.77 -3.31 -28.73
N SER A 714 -14.69 -4.55 -29.20
CA SER A 714 -15.85 -5.44 -29.46
C SER A 714 -16.43 -6.21 -28.25
N PHE A 715 -16.11 -5.85 -27.00
CA PHE A 715 -16.28 -6.69 -25.80
C PHE A 715 -17.08 -6.04 -24.63
N ILE A 716 -18.18 -5.32 -24.92
CA ILE A 716 -18.84 -4.37 -23.97
C ILE A 716 -20.39 -4.24 -24.23
N HIS A 717 -21.32 -4.46 -23.25
CA HIS A 717 -22.80 -4.63 -23.52
C HIS A 717 -23.85 -4.38 -22.34
N GLU A 718 -25.21 -4.25 -22.56
CA GLU A 718 -26.23 -3.50 -21.69
C GLU A 718 -27.52 -4.21 -21.05
N VAL A 719 -28.27 -3.61 -20.03
CA VAL A 719 -29.58 -4.11 -19.36
C VAL A 719 -30.38 -3.14 -18.34
N ARG A 720 -31.72 -3.24 -17.98
CA ARG A 720 -32.81 -2.23 -17.43
C ARG A 720 -33.15 -1.98 -15.83
N VAL A 721 -34.29 -2.19 -15.02
CA VAL A 721 -34.43 -2.64 -13.48
C VAL A 721 -35.76 -3.29 -12.75
N ILE A 722 -35.95 -4.50 -12.02
CA ILE A 722 -37.18 -5.47 -11.64
C ILE A 722 -38.12 -5.65 -10.31
N GLY A 723 -37.85 -5.57 -8.96
CA GLY A 723 -38.88 -5.66 -7.84
C GLY A 723 -38.69 -4.81 -6.52
N LYS A 724 -39.67 -4.63 -5.56
CA LYS A 724 -39.57 -3.83 -4.27
C LYS A 724 -40.30 -4.30 -3.00
N GLU A 725 -39.54 -4.33 -1.88
CA GLU A 725 -40.00 -4.52 -0.49
C GLU A 725 -38.97 -3.93 0.56
N ILE A 726 -39.40 -3.15 1.58
CA ILE A 726 -38.54 -2.53 2.63
C ILE A 726 -38.48 -3.39 3.91
N PHE A 727 -37.30 -3.51 4.51
CA PHE A 727 -36.99 -4.27 5.75
C PHE A 727 -35.75 -3.59 6.44
N ASP A 728 -35.55 -3.70 7.77
CA ASP A 728 -34.55 -2.95 8.58
C ASP A 728 -33.22 -3.72 8.85
N TYR A 729 -32.13 -3.07 9.34
CA TYR A 729 -30.78 -3.67 9.36
C TYR A 729 -29.69 -2.95 10.21
N ASP A 730 -28.75 -3.71 10.80
CA ASP A 730 -27.59 -3.23 11.58
C ASP A 730 -26.26 -3.87 11.08
N GLY A 731 -25.40 -3.13 10.36
CA GLY A 731 -24.41 -3.72 9.45
C GLY A 731 -23.20 -2.90 8.95
N HIS A 732 -22.17 -3.56 8.41
CA HIS A 732 -20.91 -2.99 7.86
C HIS A 732 -20.82 -2.90 6.32
N VAL A 733 -19.83 -2.12 5.81
CA VAL A 733 -19.69 -1.43 4.48
C VAL A 733 -18.17 -1.28 4.12
N TYR A 734 -17.60 -1.32 2.89
CA TYR A 734 -16.12 -1.35 2.63
C TYR A 734 -15.61 -0.78 1.25
N ASP A 735 -14.47 -0.02 1.15
CA ASP A 735 -14.47 1.24 0.32
C ASP A 735 -13.15 1.93 -0.38
N LEU A 736 -13.03 2.31 -1.70
CA LEU A 736 -11.76 1.95 -2.50
C LEU A 736 -11.11 2.83 -3.66
N THR A 737 -10.17 2.31 -4.55
CA THR A 737 -9.42 3.03 -5.70
C THR A 737 -8.51 2.18 -6.70
N LEU A 738 -8.09 2.68 -7.90
CA LEU A 738 -6.91 2.28 -8.77
C LEU A 738 -5.81 3.36 -9.01
N GLU A 739 -4.64 2.89 -9.46
CA GLU A 739 -3.44 3.57 -9.98
C GLU A 739 -3.66 4.28 -11.32
N TRP A 740 -4.47 3.74 -12.24
CA TRP A 740 -4.83 4.49 -13.46
C TRP A 740 -5.66 5.71 -13.00
N SER A 741 -4.97 6.85 -13.04
CA SER A 741 -5.38 8.07 -12.40
C SER A 741 -6.36 8.94 -13.20
N GLU A 742 -7.04 8.56 -14.28
CA GLU A 742 -7.14 7.44 -15.25
C GLU A 742 -8.32 6.41 -15.33
N PHE A 743 -9.20 6.05 -14.33
CA PHE A 743 -10.64 5.57 -14.54
C PHE A 743 -11.65 5.87 -13.32
N PRO A 744 -12.85 6.57 -13.08
CA PRO A 744 -13.32 6.94 -11.70
C PRO A 744 -14.71 6.53 -11.16
N TYR A 745 -14.99 6.58 -9.84
CA TYR A 745 -14.13 6.22 -8.71
C TYR A 745 -13.88 4.74 -8.82
N TYR A 746 -14.85 3.87 -8.96
CA TYR A 746 -16.28 4.00 -8.71
C TYR A 746 -16.44 3.18 -7.40
N PHE A 747 -17.30 3.60 -6.49
CA PHE A 747 -17.96 2.81 -5.43
C PHE A 747 -18.53 3.90 -4.54
N ALA A 748 -19.85 4.05 -4.42
CA ALA A 748 -20.72 2.91 -4.09
C ALA A 748 -19.97 1.98 -3.13
N ASN A 749 -19.44 2.66 -2.09
CA ASN A 749 -18.27 2.36 -1.25
C ASN A 749 -16.91 3.11 -1.47
N GLY A 750 -16.78 4.30 -0.84
CA GLY A 750 -15.51 5.04 -0.65
C GLY A 750 -15.24 5.40 0.85
N ILE A 751 -14.02 5.16 1.36
CA ILE A 751 -13.35 5.65 2.62
C ILE A 751 -13.56 4.93 4.02
N LEU A 752 -12.58 5.06 4.97
CA LEU A 752 -12.40 4.49 6.38
C LEU A 752 -12.09 2.97 6.75
N THR A 753 -11.04 2.27 6.27
CA THR A 753 -10.76 0.78 6.39
C THR A 753 -10.85 0.09 7.75
N HIS A 754 -11.74 -0.91 7.94
CA HIS A 754 -12.01 -1.45 9.28
C HIS A 754 -12.56 -2.89 9.52
N ASN A 755 -12.79 -3.82 8.58
CA ASN A 755 -13.00 -5.24 9.00
C ASN A 755 -12.29 -6.38 8.25
N SER A 756 -11.46 -6.06 7.26
CA SER A 756 -10.30 -6.86 6.86
C SER A 756 -10.55 -8.37 6.73
N LEU A 757 -11.24 -8.77 5.68
CA LEU A 757 -11.50 -10.18 5.42
C LEU A 757 -10.28 -10.87 4.75
N TYR A 758 -9.24 -10.13 4.35
CA TYR A 758 -7.87 -10.67 4.21
C TYR A 758 -7.26 -11.36 5.44
N PRO A 759 -7.22 -10.71 6.62
CA PRO A 759 -7.02 -11.41 7.89
C PRO A 759 -7.93 -12.64 8.05
N ASN A 760 -9.17 -12.61 7.56
CA ASN A 760 -10.03 -13.79 7.54
C ASN A 760 -9.58 -14.85 6.52
N ILE A 761 -8.95 -14.52 5.37
CA ILE A 761 -8.25 -15.51 4.52
C ILE A 761 -7.11 -16.14 5.30
N MET A 762 -6.21 -15.31 5.84
CA MET A 762 -5.03 -15.79 6.54
C MET A 762 -5.45 -16.74 7.66
N LEU A 763 -6.53 -16.41 8.37
CA LEU A 763 -7.15 -17.23 9.40
C LEU A 763 -7.87 -18.47 8.84
N LYS A 764 -9.00 -18.32 8.12
CA LYS A 764 -9.84 -19.43 7.58
C LYS A 764 -9.04 -20.38 6.68
N LYS A 765 -8.12 -19.85 5.89
CA LYS A 765 -7.36 -20.59 4.86
C LYS A 765 -5.93 -20.89 5.31
N ASN A 766 -5.52 -20.54 6.53
CA ASN A 766 -4.23 -20.87 7.15
C ASN A 766 -2.99 -20.43 6.33
N LEU A 767 -2.92 -19.17 5.92
CA LEU A 767 -1.89 -18.71 4.96
C LEU A 767 -0.75 -17.94 5.63
N SER A 768 0.45 -18.52 5.50
CA SER A 768 1.69 -18.10 6.16
C SER A 768 2.91 -18.55 5.36
N ALA A 769 4.09 -18.00 5.64
CA ALA A 769 5.33 -18.27 4.92
C ALA A 769 5.78 -19.75 4.93
N GLU A 770 5.25 -20.56 5.85
CA GLU A 770 5.60 -21.96 6.09
C GLU A 770 4.44 -22.94 5.96
N THR A 771 3.22 -22.45 5.74
CA THR A 771 2.06 -23.26 5.39
C THR A 771 1.86 -23.33 3.88
N VAL A 772 2.21 -22.28 3.14
CA VAL A 772 2.04 -22.20 1.68
C VAL A 772 3.21 -22.87 0.93
N ARG A 773 2.85 -23.80 0.04
CA ARG A 773 3.75 -24.78 -0.60
C ARG A 773 4.44 -25.67 0.45
N CYS A 774 3.69 -26.18 1.43
CA CYS A 774 4.20 -27.17 2.37
C CYS A 774 4.42 -28.53 1.67
N PRO A 775 5.58 -29.18 1.82
CA PRO A 775 5.77 -30.56 1.33
C PRO A 775 4.88 -31.57 2.08
N CYS A 776 4.40 -31.20 3.27
CA CYS A 776 3.68 -32.07 4.20
C CYS A 776 2.23 -32.42 3.80
N CYS A 777 1.63 -31.73 2.84
CA CYS A 777 0.20 -31.88 2.50
C CYS A 777 0.00 -31.89 0.96
N PRO A 778 0.56 -32.86 0.21
CA PRO A 778 0.54 -32.86 -1.25
C PRO A 778 -0.87 -32.92 -1.88
N SER A 779 -1.87 -33.37 -1.12
CA SER A 779 -3.28 -33.52 -1.55
C SER A 779 -4.22 -32.65 -0.71
N SER A 780 -3.81 -31.44 -0.34
CA SER A 780 -4.60 -30.54 0.51
C SER A 780 -5.91 -30.11 -0.15
N ILE A 781 -7.06 -30.31 0.49
CA ILE A 781 -8.36 -29.80 -0.01
C ILE A 781 -8.46 -28.27 0.03
N ASN A 782 -7.58 -27.60 0.79
CA ASN A 782 -7.52 -26.15 0.90
C ASN A 782 -6.35 -25.58 0.07
N ARG A 783 -6.17 -26.08 -1.16
CA ARG A 783 -5.17 -25.56 -2.10
C ARG A 783 -5.46 -24.11 -2.49
N ILE A 784 -4.40 -23.40 -2.85
CA ILE A 784 -4.48 -22.03 -3.36
C ILE A 784 -5.14 -22.03 -4.75
N PRO A 785 -6.28 -21.34 -4.97
CA PRO A 785 -6.92 -21.24 -6.28
C PRO A 785 -5.98 -20.75 -7.39
N GLU A 786 -6.18 -21.27 -8.60
CA GLU A 786 -5.35 -21.13 -9.81
C GLU A 786 -3.88 -21.58 -9.73
N LEU A 787 -3.25 -21.52 -8.56
CA LEU A 787 -1.85 -21.90 -8.34
C LEU A 787 -1.68 -23.37 -7.93
N ASP A 788 -2.77 -24.02 -7.51
CA ASP A 788 -2.81 -25.39 -7.00
C ASP A 788 -1.87 -25.66 -5.80
N TRP A 789 -1.33 -24.60 -5.20
CA TRP A 789 -0.31 -24.73 -4.15
C TRP A 789 -0.90 -25.34 -2.89
N ASN A 790 -0.24 -26.39 -2.41
CA ASN A 790 -0.59 -27.04 -1.15
C ASN A 790 -0.44 -26.10 0.04
N VAL A 791 -1.56 -25.88 0.75
CA VAL A 791 -1.56 -25.26 2.08
C VAL A 791 -1.53 -26.34 3.14
N CYS A 792 -0.72 -26.15 4.17
CA CYS A 792 -0.64 -27.05 5.31
C CYS A 792 -1.98 -27.20 6.04
N GLN A 793 -2.34 -28.45 6.33
CA GLN A 793 -3.49 -28.82 7.17
C GLN A 793 -3.06 -29.40 8.53
N ARG A 794 -1.76 -29.64 8.73
CA ARG A 794 -1.18 -30.27 9.94
C ARG A 794 -0.72 -29.28 11.01
N ARG A 795 -0.40 -28.02 10.63
CA ARG A 795 -0.02 -26.95 11.56
C ARG A 795 -0.63 -25.62 11.15
N LYS A 796 -1.04 -24.83 12.15
CA LYS A 796 -1.46 -23.43 11.95
C LYS A 796 -0.22 -22.53 11.88
N GLY A 797 -0.14 -21.70 10.85
CA GLY A 797 1.03 -20.85 10.61
C GLY A 797 1.18 -19.67 11.58
N ILE A 798 2.38 -19.09 11.64
CA ILE A 798 2.70 -17.97 12.53
C ILE A 798 1.88 -16.70 12.24
N VAL A 799 1.60 -16.44 10.96
CA VAL A 799 0.81 -15.28 10.52
C VAL A 799 -0.68 -15.47 10.87
N PRO A 800 -1.32 -16.61 10.59
CA PRO A 800 -2.64 -16.96 11.11
C PRO A 800 -2.76 -16.96 12.64
N LYS A 801 -1.70 -17.33 13.38
CA LYS A 801 -1.64 -17.22 14.85
C LYS A 801 -1.63 -15.76 15.31
N ALA A 802 -0.71 -14.95 14.77
CA ALA A 802 -0.61 -13.52 15.07
C ALA A 802 -1.90 -12.74 14.75
N ILE A 803 -2.61 -13.14 13.70
CA ILE A 803 -3.79 -12.43 13.22
C ILE A 803 -5.08 -12.85 13.94
N GLU A 804 -5.12 -14.06 14.51
CA GLU A 804 -6.28 -14.58 15.24
C GLU A 804 -6.75 -13.65 16.36
N ILE A 805 -5.83 -13.17 17.21
CA ILE A 805 -6.15 -12.22 18.29
C ILE A 805 -6.58 -10.85 17.75
N ILE A 806 -5.95 -10.36 16.67
CA ILE A 806 -6.30 -9.09 16.03
C ILE A 806 -7.72 -9.14 15.45
N VAL A 807 -8.11 -10.24 14.81
CA VAL A 807 -9.46 -10.42 14.22
C VAL A 807 -10.50 -10.64 15.32
N GLY A 808 -10.26 -11.59 16.22
CA GLY A 808 -11.21 -11.96 17.28
C GLY A 808 -11.54 -10.80 18.22
N LYS A 809 -10.52 -10.14 18.77
CA LYS A 809 -10.73 -8.98 19.65
C LYS A 809 -11.35 -7.80 18.92
N ARG A 810 -11.06 -7.58 17.65
CA ARG A 810 -11.66 -6.48 16.87
C ARG A 810 -13.14 -6.70 16.55
N LEU A 811 -13.55 -7.92 16.23
CA LEU A 811 -14.96 -8.28 16.11
C LEU A 811 -15.67 -8.00 17.43
N ARG A 812 -15.11 -8.48 18.56
CA ARG A 812 -15.70 -8.26 19.88
C ARG A 812 -15.73 -6.79 20.31
N TYR A 813 -14.67 -6.01 20.09
CA TYR A 813 -14.69 -4.58 20.39
C TYR A 813 -15.68 -3.80 19.52
N LYS A 814 -15.93 -4.23 18.29
CA LYS A 814 -16.99 -3.64 17.45
C LYS A 814 -18.39 -3.97 17.95
N GLU A 815 -18.62 -5.17 18.50
CA GLU A 815 -19.87 -5.48 19.22
C GLU A 815 -19.99 -4.63 20.48
N LEU A 816 -18.96 -4.63 21.33
CA LEU A 816 -18.94 -3.91 22.60
C LEU A 816 -19.12 -2.40 22.41
N LYS A 817 -18.58 -1.79 21.34
CA LYS A 817 -18.85 -0.41 20.93
C LYS A 817 -20.34 -0.15 20.68
N ARG A 818 -21.06 -1.09 20.06
CA ARG A 818 -22.51 -0.96 19.78
C ARG A 818 -23.35 -1.12 21.05
N SER A 819 -22.99 -2.07 21.91
CA SER A 819 -23.67 -2.30 23.20
C SER A 819 -23.19 -1.39 24.35
N ALA A 820 -22.29 -0.44 24.08
CA ALA A 820 -21.70 0.45 25.08
C ALA A 820 -22.75 1.44 25.63
N LYS A 821 -23.12 1.22 26.90
CA LYS A 821 -24.09 2.06 27.63
C LYS A 821 -23.56 3.45 27.98
N SER A 822 -22.24 3.62 28.09
CA SER A 822 -21.60 4.94 28.26
C SER A 822 -20.81 5.32 27.01
N ASP A 823 -20.71 6.62 26.76
CA ASP A 823 -19.93 7.14 25.63
C ASP A 823 -18.44 6.91 25.84
N LYS A 824 -17.95 6.96 27.08
CA LYS A 824 -16.56 6.63 27.46
C LYS A 824 -16.19 5.17 27.16
N ASP A 825 -17.10 4.22 27.39
CA ASP A 825 -16.90 2.84 26.95
C ASP A 825 -16.91 2.73 25.43
N ARG A 826 -17.80 3.48 24.76
CA ARG A 826 -17.90 3.51 23.29
C ARG A 826 -16.61 4.03 22.65
N GLU A 827 -16.06 5.11 23.16
CA GLU A 827 -14.77 5.69 22.77
C GLU A 827 -13.60 4.73 23.06
N ARG A 828 -13.57 4.11 24.25
CA ARG A 828 -12.56 3.08 24.60
C ARG A 828 -12.56 1.95 23.58
N TYR A 829 -13.72 1.33 23.33
CA TYR A 829 -13.81 0.24 22.36
C TYR A 829 -13.56 0.73 20.93
N ASP A 830 -13.85 1.98 20.60
CA ASP A 830 -13.52 2.54 19.28
C ASP A 830 -12.02 2.74 19.09
N ALA A 831 -11.31 3.25 20.09
CA ALA A 831 -9.86 3.40 20.08
C ALA A 831 -9.15 2.04 20.05
N ARG A 832 -9.59 1.07 20.87
CA ARG A 832 -9.08 -0.31 20.86
C ARG A 832 -9.34 -1.00 19.52
N GLN A 833 -10.58 -1.01 19.01
CA GLN A 833 -10.85 -1.58 17.68
C GLN A 833 -10.10 -0.82 16.58
N SER A 834 -9.88 0.50 16.71
CA SER A 834 -9.09 1.31 15.77
C SER A 834 -7.62 0.90 15.69
N ALA A 835 -6.98 0.60 16.83
CA ALA A 835 -5.62 0.07 16.83
C ALA A 835 -5.53 -1.31 16.15
N LEU A 836 -6.47 -2.20 16.46
CA LEU A 836 -6.58 -3.51 15.78
C LEU A 836 -6.95 -3.35 14.29
N LYS A 837 -7.66 -2.28 13.93
CA LYS A 837 -8.07 -1.88 12.58
C LYS A 837 -6.88 -1.47 11.73
N TYR A 838 -5.89 -0.81 12.31
CA TYR A 838 -4.59 -0.55 11.67
C TYR A 838 -3.69 -1.80 11.58
N LEU A 839 -3.58 -2.59 12.65
CA LEU A 839 -2.82 -3.85 12.64
C LEU A 839 -3.35 -4.83 11.58
N GLY A 840 -4.67 -5.02 11.55
CA GLY A 840 -5.36 -5.95 10.64
C GLY A 840 -5.15 -5.61 9.16
N VAL A 841 -5.30 -4.35 8.74
CA VAL A 841 -5.08 -3.95 7.33
C VAL A 841 -3.61 -4.05 6.92
N THR A 842 -2.69 -3.71 7.83
CA THR A 842 -1.25 -3.73 7.53
C THR A 842 -0.68 -5.15 7.50
N SER A 843 -1.32 -6.11 8.16
CA SER A 843 -0.85 -7.51 8.30
C SER A 843 -0.41 -8.16 6.99
N PHE A 844 -1.11 -7.90 5.89
CA PHE A 844 -0.75 -8.39 4.55
C PHE A 844 0.34 -7.58 3.84
N GLY A 845 0.31 -6.25 3.97
CA GLY A 845 1.34 -5.40 3.38
C GLY A 845 2.69 -5.80 3.95
N TYR A 846 2.68 -6.10 5.24
CA TYR A 846 3.77 -6.73 5.96
C TYR A 846 4.04 -8.20 5.54
N LEU A 847 3.02 -9.04 5.30
CA LEU A 847 3.21 -10.42 4.77
C LEU A 847 3.98 -10.49 3.44
N GLY A 848 3.84 -9.48 2.58
CA GLY A 848 4.58 -9.35 1.32
C GLY A 848 5.78 -8.40 1.36
N TYR A 849 6.09 -7.80 2.51
CA TYR A 849 7.16 -6.82 2.63
C TYR A 849 8.53 -7.50 2.65
N ASN A 850 9.43 -7.12 1.74
CA ASN A 850 10.75 -7.75 1.57
C ASN A 850 11.63 -7.76 2.83
N ASN A 851 11.38 -6.86 3.81
CA ASN A 851 12.10 -6.87 5.09
C ASN A 851 11.30 -7.44 6.28
N ALA A 852 10.14 -8.06 6.03
CA ALA A 852 9.40 -8.80 7.04
C ALA A 852 10.02 -10.19 7.25
N LYS A 853 10.36 -10.53 8.50
CA LYS A 853 11.17 -11.73 8.80
C LYS A 853 10.45 -13.06 8.58
N PHE A 854 9.14 -13.06 8.80
CA PHE A 854 8.24 -14.17 8.53
C PHE A 854 7.19 -13.82 7.47
N GLY A 855 7.41 -12.71 6.75
CA GLY A 855 6.77 -12.46 5.47
C GLY A 855 7.36 -13.36 4.40
N ARG A 856 6.57 -13.66 3.36
CA ARG A 856 7.02 -14.36 2.15
C ARG A 856 6.01 -14.06 1.06
N ILE A 857 6.47 -13.66 -0.11
CA ILE A 857 5.58 -13.23 -1.19
C ILE A 857 4.62 -14.36 -1.60
N ASP A 858 5.04 -15.64 -1.58
CA ASP A 858 4.13 -16.78 -1.82
C ASP A 858 2.91 -16.81 -0.87
N ALA A 859 3.05 -16.38 0.38
CA ALA A 859 1.93 -16.33 1.32
C ALA A 859 1.02 -15.15 1.00
N HIS A 860 1.59 -13.97 0.72
CA HIS A 860 0.86 -12.79 0.23
C HIS A 860 0.12 -13.08 -1.08
N ILE A 861 0.74 -13.79 -2.03
CA ILE A 861 0.15 -14.29 -3.28
C ILE A 861 -0.97 -15.29 -3.01
N GLY A 862 -0.74 -16.27 -2.13
CA GLY A 862 -1.74 -17.28 -1.79
C GLY A 862 -2.96 -16.67 -1.09
N VAL A 863 -2.69 -15.68 -0.23
CA VAL A 863 -3.70 -14.80 0.35
C VAL A 863 -4.42 -14.07 -0.78
N CYS A 864 -3.69 -13.42 -1.69
CA CYS A 864 -4.20 -12.85 -2.93
C CYS A 864 -4.85 -13.85 -3.89
N ALA A 865 -4.93 -15.15 -3.58
CA ALA A 865 -5.49 -16.18 -4.43
C ALA A 865 -6.65 -16.93 -3.79
N TRP A 866 -6.89 -16.81 -2.49
CA TRP A 866 -8.06 -17.44 -1.88
C TRP A 866 -9.32 -16.63 -2.09
N ASP A 867 -9.24 -15.37 -1.68
CA ASP A 867 -9.59 -14.18 -2.45
C ASP A 867 -10.19 -14.60 -3.80
N ARG A 868 -9.33 -15.05 -4.75
CA ARG A 868 -9.55 -15.38 -6.19
C ARG A 868 -10.47 -16.53 -6.56
N LYS A 869 -11.18 -17.08 -5.59
CA LYS A 869 -12.27 -18.00 -5.90
C LYS A 869 -13.62 -17.39 -5.55
N VAL A 870 -13.66 -16.78 -4.38
CA VAL A 870 -14.87 -16.58 -3.59
C VAL A 870 -15.79 -15.54 -4.25
N LEU A 871 -15.26 -14.69 -5.14
CA LEU A 871 -16.02 -13.79 -6.01
C LEU A 871 -16.43 -14.45 -7.33
N LEU A 872 -15.66 -15.39 -7.90
CA LEU A 872 -15.92 -15.91 -9.27
C LEU A 872 -17.21 -16.68 -9.30
N ASP A 873 -17.36 -17.45 -8.24
CA ASP A 873 -18.59 -18.12 -7.90
C ASP A 873 -19.70 -17.07 -7.79
N ALA A 874 -19.48 -15.94 -7.13
CA ALA A 874 -20.52 -14.96 -6.82
C ALA A 874 -20.73 -13.77 -7.78
N THR A 875 -19.98 -13.59 -8.88
CA THR A 875 -20.46 -12.87 -10.09
C THR A 875 -21.22 -13.84 -10.98
N ARG A 876 -21.05 -15.17 -10.81
CA ARG A 876 -21.79 -16.20 -11.56
C ARG A 876 -23.05 -16.73 -10.90
N ILE A 877 -23.12 -16.92 -9.58
CA ILE A 877 -24.32 -17.28 -8.79
C ILE A 877 -25.40 -16.29 -9.18
N ALA A 878 -25.08 -15.08 -8.77
CA ALA A 878 -25.07 -13.91 -9.55
C ALA A 878 -25.51 -14.01 -11.02
N GLU A 879 -24.69 -14.23 -12.05
CA GLU A 879 -25.12 -14.05 -13.47
C GLU A 879 -25.98 -15.19 -14.02
N ARG A 880 -26.12 -16.30 -13.29
CA ARG A 880 -27.11 -17.37 -13.55
C ARG A 880 -28.47 -17.01 -13.00
N SER A 881 -28.46 -16.41 -11.80
CA SER A 881 -29.59 -15.65 -11.35
C SER A 881 -29.77 -14.60 -12.46
N GLY A 882 -28.86 -13.66 -12.73
CA GLY A 882 -28.70 -12.86 -13.98
C GLY A 882 -28.69 -11.34 -13.87
N PHE A 883 -27.61 -10.70 -13.37
CA PHE A 883 -27.52 -9.22 -13.31
C PHE A 883 -26.27 -8.61 -13.96
N LYS A 884 -26.46 -7.86 -15.05
CA LYS A 884 -25.40 -6.95 -15.52
C LYS A 884 -24.96 -6.00 -14.46
N LEU A 885 -23.67 -6.11 -14.25
CA LEU A 885 -22.78 -5.20 -13.60
C LEU A 885 -22.75 -3.81 -14.22
N ILE A 886 -22.25 -2.87 -13.43
CA ILE A 886 -21.83 -1.57 -13.92
C ILE A 886 -20.43 -1.16 -13.49
N HIS A 887 -19.92 -1.73 -12.39
CA HIS A 887 -18.52 -1.84 -12.01
C HIS A 887 -18.46 -2.72 -10.76
N GLY A 888 -17.26 -2.79 -10.22
CA GLY A 888 -16.84 -3.40 -9.02
C GLY A 888 -15.44 -2.94 -8.70
N ILE A 889 -15.07 -2.56 -7.48
CA ILE A 889 -13.69 -2.49 -6.99
C ILE A 889 -13.51 -3.54 -5.85
N VAL A 890 -12.31 -3.64 -5.30
CA VAL A 890 -11.80 -4.39 -4.13
C VAL A 890 -12.87 -4.96 -3.22
N ASP A 891 -13.70 -4.18 -2.53
CA ASP A 891 -14.67 -4.56 -1.49
C ASP A 891 -16.21 -4.43 -1.78
N SER A 892 -16.78 -4.31 -3.00
CA SER A 892 -18.28 -4.12 -3.16
C SER A 892 -18.97 -4.38 -4.56
N LEU A 893 -20.12 -3.81 -4.98
CA LEU A 893 -20.68 -3.99 -6.37
C LEU A 893 -21.70 -2.94 -6.93
N TRP A 894 -22.21 -3.11 -8.18
CA TRP A 894 -23.22 -2.31 -8.94
C TRP A 894 -24.00 -3.09 -10.03
N LEU A 895 -25.34 -3.24 -10.09
CA LEU A 895 -26.07 -4.01 -11.17
C LEU A 895 -27.60 -3.53 -11.46
N LYS A 896 -28.35 -3.71 -12.64
CA LYS A 896 -29.84 -3.25 -12.98
C LYS A 896 -30.73 -3.80 -14.29
N ARG A 897 -31.93 -4.57 -14.34
CA ARG A 897 -33.05 -4.95 -15.46
C ARG A 897 -34.57 -4.99 -15.07
N GLN A 898 -35.56 -4.44 -15.84
CA GLN A 898 -36.92 -3.74 -15.64
C GLN A 898 -38.20 -4.22 -14.83
N GLY A 899 -38.74 -3.35 -13.93
CA GLY A 899 -39.74 -3.59 -12.84
C GLY A 899 -39.44 -3.20 -11.32
N ALA A 900 -38.34 -2.58 -10.83
CA ALA A 900 -37.83 -2.60 -9.41
C ALA A 900 -37.74 -1.32 -8.55
N GLU A 901 -37.76 -1.55 -7.22
CA GLU A 901 -37.26 -0.63 -6.18
C GLU A 901 -36.64 -1.23 -4.84
N GLU A 902 -36.74 -2.53 -4.36
CA GLU A 902 -36.22 -2.92 -2.98
C GLU A 902 -36.01 -4.36 -2.29
N GLU A 903 -36.74 -5.50 -2.36
CA GLU A 903 -36.24 -6.82 -1.74
C GLU A 903 -35.81 -7.84 -2.73
N ASP A 904 -35.89 -7.59 -4.01
CA ASP A 904 -35.53 -8.66 -4.92
C ASP A 904 -34.00 -8.66 -5.17
N TYR A 905 -33.24 -7.73 -4.56
CA TYR A 905 -31.85 -7.87 -4.10
C TYR A 905 -31.64 -8.58 -2.73
N LYS A 906 -32.69 -8.75 -1.92
CA LYS A 906 -32.72 -9.35 -0.56
C LYS A 906 -32.55 -10.86 -0.55
N ARG A 907 -32.56 -11.52 -1.72
CA ARG A 907 -32.20 -12.94 -1.90
C ARG A 907 -30.76 -13.30 -2.30
N LEU A 908 -30.03 -12.56 -3.15
CA LEU A 908 -28.65 -12.94 -3.55
C LEU A 908 -27.54 -12.31 -2.75
N ARG A 909 -27.95 -11.58 -1.73
CA ARG A 909 -27.37 -11.85 -0.42
C ARG A 909 -27.22 -13.35 -0.17
N ARG A 910 -28.29 -13.99 0.29
CA ARG A 910 -28.31 -15.37 0.79
C ARG A 910 -27.70 -16.36 -0.21
N GLU A 911 -28.04 -16.22 -1.49
CA GLU A 911 -27.51 -17.09 -2.56
C GLU A 911 -25.97 -16.98 -2.74
N ILE A 912 -25.32 -15.84 -2.42
CA ILE A 912 -23.85 -15.73 -2.36
C ILE A 912 -23.28 -16.28 -1.04
N GLU A 913 -23.94 -16.08 0.11
CA GLU A 913 -23.50 -16.60 1.43
C GLU A 913 -23.25 -18.11 1.34
N GLU A 914 -24.25 -18.78 0.78
CA GLU A 914 -24.44 -20.23 0.81
C GLU A 914 -23.48 -20.95 -0.16
N GLU A 915 -23.25 -20.42 -1.37
CA GLU A 915 -22.31 -21.03 -2.33
C GLU A 915 -20.84 -20.64 -2.09
N THR A 916 -20.53 -19.48 -1.49
CA THR A 916 -19.13 -19.03 -1.31
C THR A 916 -18.57 -19.28 0.10
N GLY A 917 -19.44 -19.30 1.12
CA GLY A 917 -19.12 -19.64 2.51
C GLY A 917 -18.80 -18.45 3.42
N PHE A 918 -19.52 -17.32 3.27
CA PHE A 918 -19.14 -16.06 3.94
C PHE A 918 -20.22 -15.15 4.60
N GLU A 919 -21.42 -14.77 4.13
CA GLU A 919 -22.31 -13.78 4.84
C GLU A 919 -22.64 -12.48 4.01
N ILE A 920 -23.79 -11.79 3.67
CA ILE A 920 -23.72 -10.56 2.73
C ILE A 920 -24.30 -9.12 2.98
N SER A 921 -23.48 -8.04 2.90
CA SER A 921 -23.81 -6.62 3.29
C SER A 921 -24.15 -5.64 2.16
N PHE A 922 -24.57 -4.42 2.54
CA PHE A 922 -25.84 -3.81 2.14
C PHE A 922 -25.76 -2.30 1.83
N GLU A 923 -25.07 -1.85 0.78
CA GLU A 923 -24.77 -0.42 0.53
C GLU A 923 -25.78 0.53 -0.23
N GLY A 924 -26.18 0.64 -1.52
CA GLY A 924 -27.16 1.68 -2.10
C GLY A 924 -28.13 1.45 -3.33
N ILE A 925 -29.24 2.22 -3.57
CA ILE A 925 -30.00 2.35 -4.89
C ILE A 925 -30.12 3.81 -5.36
N TYR A 926 -29.57 4.35 -6.45
CA TYR A 926 -29.43 5.84 -6.49
C TYR A 926 -30.71 6.72 -7.22
N LYS A 927 -31.30 8.00 -6.85
CA LYS A 927 -31.85 9.40 -7.45
C LYS A 927 -31.16 10.80 -7.99
N TRP A 928 -29.92 11.38 -7.72
CA TRP A 928 -28.93 12.12 -8.61
C TRP A 928 -27.41 11.87 -8.23
N VAL A 929 -26.39 11.64 -9.10
CA VAL A 929 -24.92 11.36 -8.75
C VAL A 929 -23.97 11.82 -9.88
N VAL A 930 -22.64 11.78 -9.72
CA VAL A 930 -21.66 11.97 -10.81
C VAL A 930 -20.42 11.10 -10.64
N PHE A 931 -20.10 10.28 -11.65
CA PHE A 931 -18.76 9.69 -11.81
C PHE A 931 -17.93 10.51 -12.80
N LEU A 932 -16.86 11.13 -12.29
CA LEU A 932 -16.39 12.42 -12.81
C LEU A 932 -15.43 12.37 -14.01
N PRO A 933 -15.06 13.53 -14.58
CA PRO A 933 -13.79 13.71 -15.29
C PRO A 933 -12.52 13.67 -14.40
N SER A 934 -11.35 13.85 -15.02
CA SER A 934 -10.06 14.17 -14.39
C SER A 934 -9.76 15.58 -14.80
N LYS A 935 -9.11 16.31 -13.90
CA LYS A 935 -8.57 17.62 -14.23
C LYS A 935 -7.41 17.53 -15.25
N VAL A 936 -6.70 16.41 -15.33
CA VAL A 936 -5.56 16.21 -16.28
C VAL A 936 -6.05 15.76 -17.65
N GLU A 937 -6.99 14.82 -17.64
CA GLU A 937 -7.57 14.26 -18.85
C GLU A 937 -9.05 14.02 -18.64
N PRO A 938 -9.93 14.79 -19.29
CA PRO A 938 -11.31 14.39 -19.45
C PRO A 938 -11.45 13.06 -20.24
N GLY A 939 -10.36 12.45 -20.72
CA GLY A 939 -9.85 11.13 -20.24
C GLY A 939 -9.61 9.99 -21.26
N ILE A 940 -9.18 8.77 -20.89
CA ILE A 940 -8.78 8.10 -19.62
C ILE A 940 -9.43 8.59 -18.29
N PRO A 941 -10.35 7.82 -17.64
CA PRO A 941 -11.12 8.21 -16.45
C PRO A 941 -10.37 8.66 -15.06
N VAL A 942 -10.71 8.48 -13.72
CA VAL A 942 -9.83 8.62 -12.44
C VAL A 942 -10.17 7.77 -11.14
N LEU A 943 -9.52 6.67 -10.71
CA LEU A 943 -10.19 5.74 -9.73
C LEU A 943 -10.37 6.24 -8.26
N ASN A 944 -10.16 7.53 -7.99
CA ASN A 944 -10.66 8.18 -6.78
C ASN A 944 -11.54 9.43 -7.03
N ARG A 945 -12.46 9.51 -8.03
CA ARG A 945 -13.36 10.71 -8.15
C ARG A 945 -14.86 10.49 -8.41
N TYR A 946 -15.73 10.67 -7.40
CA TYR A 946 -17.19 10.79 -7.58
C TYR A 946 -17.91 11.48 -6.42
N PHE A 947 -19.17 11.85 -6.65
CA PHE A 947 -20.10 12.37 -5.64
C PHE A 947 -21.56 12.15 -6.05
N GLY A 948 -22.49 12.70 -5.27
CA GLY A 948 -23.96 12.74 -5.42
C GLY A 948 -24.54 13.15 -4.06
N ALA A 949 -25.84 12.95 -3.78
CA ALA A 949 -26.37 12.85 -2.40
C ALA A 949 -27.56 11.89 -2.20
N TYR A 950 -27.41 10.78 -1.45
CA TYR A 950 -28.38 9.70 -1.14
C TYR A 950 -29.85 10.20 -1.04
N ARG A 951 -30.87 9.48 -1.51
CA ARG A 951 -32.32 9.90 -1.51
C ARG A 951 -32.82 10.35 -0.15
N THR A 952 -32.55 9.53 0.88
CA THR A 952 -32.88 9.84 2.27
C THR A 952 -31.93 10.90 2.85
N GLY A 953 -30.85 11.26 2.13
CA GLY A 953 -30.25 12.60 2.16
C GLY A 953 -28.73 12.67 1.91
N GLU A 954 -27.97 11.71 2.45
CA GLU A 954 -26.56 11.93 2.86
C GLU A 954 -25.49 11.79 1.73
N LEU A 955 -24.20 11.99 2.05
CA LEU A 955 -23.18 12.46 1.10
C LEU A 955 -21.90 11.60 1.06
N LYS A 956 -21.94 10.39 0.47
CA LYS A 956 -20.71 9.82 -0.14
C LYS A 956 -20.16 10.76 -1.22
N VAL A 957 -19.06 11.42 -0.89
CA VAL A 957 -18.32 12.39 -1.70
C VAL A 957 -16.87 11.99 -1.60
N ARG A 958 -16.16 11.76 -2.72
CA ARG A 958 -14.88 11.03 -2.66
C ARG A 958 -13.85 11.49 -3.69
N GLY A 959 -12.66 11.83 -3.18
CA GLY A 959 -11.45 12.27 -3.89
C GLY A 959 -11.58 13.44 -4.89
N ILE A 960 -12.74 14.10 -4.88
CA ILE A 960 -12.82 15.54 -5.12
C ILE A 960 -12.26 16.32 -3.91
N GLU A 961 -12.15 17.63 -4.08
CA GLU A 961 -11.47 18.57 -3.19
C GLU A 961 -11.97 18.50 -1.73
N ALA A 962 -13.28 18.30 -1.52
CA ALA A 962 -13.92 18.15 -0.20
C ALA A 962 -13.46 16.93 0.65
N ARG A 963 -12.54 16.09 0.16
CA ARG A 963 -11.91 15.00 0.94
C ARG A 963 -10.38 14.98 0.83
N ARG A 964 -9.77 16.12 0.49
CA ARG A 964 -8.33 16.24 0.23
C ARG A 964 -7.61 17.06 1.30
N HIS A 965 -6.76 16.40 2.08
CA HIS A 965 -5.86 17.04 3.07
C HIS A 965 -4.81 17.98 2.47
N ASP A 966 -4.61 17.93 1.14
CA ASP A 966 -3.71 18.81 0.38
C ASP A 966 -4.44 20.00 -0.27
N THR A 967 -5.65 20.33 0.22
CA THR A 967 -6.54 21.38 -0.30
C THR A 967 -7.10 22.24 0.86
N PRO A 968 -7.23 23.57 0.70
CA PRO A 968 -7.70 24.46 1.77
C PRO A 968 -9.09 24.14 2.31
N VAL A 969 -9.29 24.42 3.60
CA VAL A 969 -10.55 24.17 4.32
C VAL A 969 -11.72 24.95 3.71
N LEU A 970 -11.48 26.18 3.21
CA LEU A 970 -12.50 26.97 2.53
C LEU A 970 -13.12 26.24 1.32
N PHE A 971 -12.28 25.62 0.49
CA PHE A 971 -12.74 24.92 -0.73
C PHE A 971 -13.57 23.69 -0.37
N THR A 972 -13.22 23.01 0.73
CA THR A 972 -14.01 21.89 1.28
C THR A 972 -15.39 22.36 1.72
N LYS A 973 -15.49 23.48 2.46
CA LYS A 973 -16.78 24.05 2.88
C LYS A 973 -17.67 24.41 1.68
N CYS A 974 -17.15 25.18 0.73
CA CYS A 974 -17.91 25.63 -0.45
C CYS A 974 -18.37 24.45 -1.34
N GLN A 975 -17.47 23.48 -1.62
CA GLN A 975 -17.83 22.32 -2.45
C GLN A 975 -18.87 21.41 -1.75
N LEU A 976 -18.89 21.33 -0.41
CA LEU A 976 -19.93 20.60 0.32
C LEU A 976 -21.28 21.33 0.31
N GLU A 977 -21.33 22.65 0.57
CA GLU A 977 -22.58 23.43 0.55
C GLU A 977 -23.29 23.34 -0.82
N ILE A 978 -22.54 23.36 -1.92
CA ILE A 978 -23.07 23.13 -3.28
C ILE A 978 -23.66 21.71 -3.43
N LEU A 979 -23.02 20.69 -2.87
CA LEU A 979 -23.49 19.30 -2.94
C LEU A 979 -24.74 19.06 -2.08
N GLU A 980 -24.86 19.76 -0.95
CA GLU A 980 -26.04 19.77 -0.07
C GLU A 980 -27.24 20.52 -0.68
N LEU A 981 -27.01 21.48 -1.58
CA LEU A 981 -28.07 22.05 -2.41
C LEU A 981 -28.54 21.06 -3.48
N LEU A 982 -27.62 20.57 -4.32
CA LEU A 982 -27.93 19.58 -5.36
C LEU A 982 -28.65 18.36 -4.77
N ALA A 983 -28.35 18.00 -3.51
CA ALA A 983 -28.95 16.90 -2.75
C ALA A 983 -30.48 16.83 -2.83
N ARG A 984 -31.10 18.01 -2.81
CA ARG A 984 -32.54 18.20 -2.64
C ARG A 984 -33.34 17.71 -3.85
N ALA A 985 -32.79 17.76 -5.07
CA ALA A 985 -33.52 17.45 -6.28
C ALA A 985 -33.75 15.94 -6.48
N ASP A 986 -34.98 15.48 -6.73
CA ASP A 986 -35.34 14.05 -6.96
C ASP A 986 -34.91 13.48 -8.33
N SER A 987 -34.24 14.29 -9.13
CA SER A 987 -33.67 13.91 -10.42
C SER A 987 -32.66 14.94 -10.90
N ILE A 988 -31.93 14.60 -11.97
CA ILE A 988 -31.13 15.53 -12.77
C ILE A 988 -31.87 16.82 -13.15
N ALA A 989 -33.15 16.71 -13.54
CA ALA A 989 -33.89 17.84 -14.06
C ALA A 989 -34.05 18.91 -12.97
N GLY A 990 -34.48 18.49 -11.78
CA GLY A 990 -34.45 19.36 -10.60
C GLY A 990 -33.04 19.81 -10.20
N ALA A 991 -32.02 18.96 -10.38
CA ALA A 991 -30.64 19.34 -10.06
C ALA A 991 -30.08 20.41 -11.03
N ARG A 992 -30.56 20.44 -12.28
CA ARG A 992 -30.31 21.53 -13.25
C ARG A 992 -31.06 22.81 -12.87
N GLU A 993 -32.28 22.69 -12.38
CA GLU A 993 -33.10 23.81 -11.93
C GLU A 993 -32.51 24.52 -10.70
N LEU A 994 -31.77 23.80 -9.84
CA LEU A 994 -31.05 24.36 -8.67
C LEU A 994 -29.70 25.03 -8.99
N ILE A 995 -29.18 24.93 -10.22
CA ILE A 995 -27.87 25.51 -10.58
C ILE A 995 -27.76 27.02 -10.31
N PRO A 996 -28.79 27.87 -10.50
CA PRO A 996 -28.75 29.27 -10.10
C PRO A 996 -28.49 29.49 -8.60
N GLU A 997 -29.06 28.67 -7.72
CA GLU A 997 -28.79 28.73 -6.26
C GLU A 997 -27.36 28.31 -5.95
N CYS A 998 -26.87 27.23 -6.56
CA CYS A 998 -25.49 26.78 -6.39
C CYS A 998 -24.45 27.79 -6.91
N LEU A 999 -24.78 28.55 -7.96
CA LEU A 999 -23.96 29.68 -8.42
C LEU A 999 -23.95 30.82 -7.38
N GLY A 1000 -25.07 31.06 -6.69
CA GLY A 1000 -25.13 31.96 -5.54
C GLY A 1000 -24.18 31.57 -4.40
N VAL A 1001 -24.02 30.27 -4.12
CA VAL A 1001 -23.04 29.77 -3.13
C VAL A 1001 -21.60 30.00 -3.60
N PHE A 1002 -21.30 29.74 -4.88
CA PHE A 1002 -19.98 30.07 -5.43
C PHE A 1002 -19.70 31.58 -5.33
N GLU A 1003 -20.65 32.43 -5.71
CA GLU A 1003 -20.51 33.89 -5.67
C GLU A 1003 -20.36 34.43 -4.25
N LYS A 1004 -21.09 33.88 -3.26
CA LYS A 1004 -20.92 34.13 -1.82
C LYS A 1004 -19.46 33.92 -1.39
N TYR A 1005 -18.89 32.74 -1.67
CA TYR A 1005 -17.51 32.43 -1.28
C TYR A 1005 -16.47 33.23 -2.09
N ALA A 1006 -16.70 33.45 -3.38
CA ALA A 1006 -15.79 34.21 -4.23
C ALA A 1006 -15.76 35.70 -3.87
N ARG A 1007 -16.88 36.30 -3.44
CA ARG A 1007 -16.92 37.67 -2.91
C ARG A 1007 -16.12 37.77 -1.60
N ALA A 1008 -16.30 36.85 -0.66
CA ALA A 1008 -15.51 36.84 0.58
C ALA A 1008 -13.98 36.74 0.32
N ILE A 1009 -13.56 35.91 -0.65
CA ILE A 1009 -12.15 35.87 -1.10
C ILE A 1009 -11.74 37.23 -1.69
N SER A 1010 -12.58 37.83 -2.54
CA SER A 1010 -12.29 39.09 -3.26
C SER A 1010 -12.18 40.30 -2.33
N ASN A 1011 -13.03 40.37 -1.31
CA ASN A 1011 -13.09 41.43 -0.31
C ASN A 1011 -12.01 41.30 0.78
N ARG A 1012 -11.22 40.22 0.77
CA ARG A 1012 -10.26 39.84 1.83
C ARG A 1012 -10.88 39.53 3.19
N GLU A 1013 -12.12 39.02 3.19
CA GLU A 1013 -12.87 38.64 4.39
C GLU A 1013 -12.51 37.24 4.93
N VAL A 1014 -11.74 36.44 4.19
CA VAL A 1014 -11.35 35.07 4.59
C VAL A 1014 -9.99 35.08 5.32
N PRO A 1015 -9.91 34.60 6.57
CA PRO A 1015 -8.63 34.50 7.29
C PRO A 1015 -7.63 33.51 6.63
N PRO A 1016 -6.31 33.78 6.68
CA PRO A 1016 -5.30 33.00 5.96
C PRO A 1016 -5.26 31.49 6.30
N GLU A 1017 -5.59 31.10 7.53
CA GLU A 1017 -5.56 29.69 7.98
C GLU A 1017 -6.57 28.80 7.25
N PHE A 1018 -7.69 29.36 6.77
CA PHE A 1018 -8.65 28.63 5.93
C PHE A 1018 -8.18 28.44 4.47
N MET A 1019 -7.08 29.10 4.09
CA MET A 1019 -6.52 29.21 2.73
C MET A 1019 -5.21 28.41 2.55
N ILE A 1020 -4.67 27.80 3.61
CA ILE A 1020 -3.39 27.08 3.60
C ILE A 1020 -3.45 25.79 2.76
N PHE A 1021 -2.37 25.53 2.02
CA PHE A 1021 -2.08 24.27 1.33
C PHE A 1021 -1.00 23.47 2.06
N THR A 1022 -1.17 22.15 2.13
CA THR A 1022 -0.17 21.21 2.67
C THR A 1022 0.44 20.36 1.55
N ARG A 1023 1.77 20.23 1.51
CA ARG A 1023 2.51 19.41 0.52
C ARG A 1023 3.67 18.65 1.15
N ASN A 1024 3.75 17.34 0.90
CA ASN A 1024 4.92 16.53 1.29
C ASN A 1024 6.10 16.77 0.32
N LEU A 1025 7.30 16.83 0.89
CA LEU A 1025 8.57 16.92 0.18
C LEU A 1025 9.02 15.53 -0.29
N SER A 1026 9.31 15.38 -1.58
CA SER A 1026 9.85 14.14 -2.18
C SER A 1026 11.39 14.08 -2.17
N LYS A 1027 12.05 15.13 -1.69
CA LYS A 1027 13.50 15.38 -1.66
C LYS A 1027 13.85 16.42 -0.59
N LYS A 1028 15.13 16.57 -0.24
CA LYS A 1028 15.60 17.70 0.60
C LYS A 1028 15.45 19.05 -0.14
N PRO A 1029 15.44 20.19 0.57
CA PRO A 1029 15.67 21.52 -0.02
C PRO A 1029 16.93 21.52 -0.91
N GLY A 1030 16.96 22.37 -1.94
CA GLY A 1030 18.07 22.41 -2.92
C GLY A 1030 18.16 21.24 -3.91
N GLU A 1031 17.67 20.03 -3.60
CA GLU A 1031 17.71 18.87 -4.53
C GLU A 1031 16.62 18.93 -5.64
N TYR A 1032 15.77 19.96 -5.63
CA TYR A 1032 14.71 20.20 -6.61
C TYR A 1032 15.23 21.01 -7.80
N LEU A 1033 15.39 20.33 -8.94
CA LEU A 1033 15.79 20.97 -10.22
C LEU A 1033 14.75 22.00 -10.72
N ASN A 1034 13.47 21.80 -10.39
CA ASN A 1034 12.38 22.70 -10.74
C ASN A 1034 11.94 23.49 -9.50
N ARG A 1035 11.95 24.83 -9.57
CA ARG A 1035 11.45 25.72 -8.51
C ARG A 1035 9.91 25.74 -8.48
N THR A 1036 9.35 24.65 -7.98
CA THR A 1036 7.93 24.52 -7.60
C THR A 1036 7.60 25.38 -6.37
N ILE A 1037 6.31 25.54 -6.06
CA ILE A 1037 5.89 26.25 -4.84
C ILE A 1037 6.42 25.54 -3.60
N GLN A 1038 6.18 24.23 -3.44
CA GLN A 1038 6.60 23.48 -2.26
C GLN A 1038 8.14 23.46 -2.08
N SER A 1039 8.91 23.43 -3.17
CA SER A 1039 10.37 23.59 -3.07
C SER A 1039 10.76 25.01 -2.67
N SER A 1040 10.15 26.05 -3.27
CA SER A 1040 10.46 27.45 -2.93
C SER A 1040 10.00 27.86 -1.52
N VAL A 1041 9.03 27.14 -0.94
CA VAL A 1041 8.62 27.25 0.46
C VAL A 1041 9.64 26.55 1.37
N ALA A 1042 10.10 25.34 0.99
CA ALA A 1042 11.15 24.63 1.72
C ALA A 1042 12.50 25.38 1.69
N ASP A 1043 12.86 25.98 0.56
CA ASP A 1043 14.04 26.84 0.42
C ASP A 1043 13.96 28.03 1.39
N GLN A 1044 12.79 28.70 1.52
CA GLN A 1044 12.57 29.80 2.47
C GLN A 1044 12.67 29.36 3.95
N LEU A 1045 12.12 28.20 4.30
CA LEU A 1045 12.22 27.66 5.66
C LEU A 1045 13.67 27.32 6.04
N SER A 1046 14.48 26.84 5.08
CA SER A 1046 15.91 26.59 5.31
C SER A 1046 16.77 27.84 5.33
N GLU A 1047 16.37 28.95 4.69
CA GLU A 1047 17.01 30.25 4.90
C GLU A 1047 16.80 30.79 6.33
N GLU A 1048 15.66 30.48 6.97
CA GLU A 1048 15.40 30.82 8.38
C GLU A 1048 16.07 29.87 9.41
N GLY A 1049 16.73 28.82 8.92
CA GLY A 1049 17.48 27.86 9.74
C GLY A 1049 16.76 26.55 10.06
N ILE A 1050 15.60 26.26 9.46
CA ILE A 1050 14.95 24.94 9.58
C ILE A 1050 15.61 23.95 8.60
N GLU A 1051 16.29 22.92 9.11
CA GLU A 1051 16.65 21.77 8.29
C GLU A 1051 15.38 20.96 8.00
N LEU A 1052 15.08 20.75 6.72
CA LEU A 1052 13.98 19.91 6.25
C LEU A 1052 14.50 18.67 5.53
N HIS A 1053 13.75 17.58 5.65
CA HIS A 1053 14.09 16.26 5.17
C HIS A 1053 13.08 15.73 4.14
N ALA A 1054 13.52 14.77 3.33
CA ALA A 1054 12.64 14.10 2.39
C ALA A 1054 11.56 13.29 3.15
N GLY A 1055 10.30 13.53 2.83
CA GLY A 1055 9.13 12.90 3.45
C GLY A 1055 8.38 13.75 4.48
N GLU A 1056 8.90 14.91 4.87
CA GLU A 1056 8.20 15.90 5.71
C GLU A 1056 7.19 16.72 4.90
N SER A 1057 6.34 17.50 5.56
CA SER A 1057 5.30 18.33 4.93
C SER A 1057 5.51 19.81 5.17
N VAL A 1058 5.49 20.61 4.09
CA VAL A 1058 5.43 22.07 4.16
C VAL A 1058 3.97 22.55 4.05
N ARG A 1059 3.66 23.60 4.81
CA ARG A 1059 2.36 24.32 4.81
C ARG A 1059 2.59 25.75 4.31
N TYR A 1060 1.73 26.26 3.41
CA TYR A 1060 1.92 27.57 2.78
C TYR A 1060 0.63 28.27 2.32
N LEU A 1061 0.71 29.59 2.21
CA LEU A 1061 -0.30 30.49 1.63
C LEU A 1061 0.19 30.95 0.24
N ILE A 1062 -0.70 31.04 -0.76
CA ILE A 1062 -0.36 31.57 -2.10
C ILE A 1062 -0.49 33.10 -2.10
N THR A 1063 0.56 33.83 -2.46
CA THR A 1063 0.68 35.29 -2.23
C THR A 1063 0.70 36.12 -3.52
N ASP A 1064 1.50 35.73 -4.52
CA ASP A 1064 1.58 36.34 -5.86
C ASP A 1064 1.91 35.23 -6.87
N TYR A 1065 0.93 34.42 -7.25
CA TYR A 1065 1.12 33.18 -8.02
C TYR A 1065 1.75 33.44 -9.40
N TYR A 1066 1.39 34.57 -10.02
CA TYR A 1066 1.80 34.94 -11.37
C TYR A 1066 3.18 35.63 -11.42
N SER A 1067 3.80 35.92 -10.25
CA SER A 1067 5.12 36.53 -10.15
C SER A 1067 6.17 35.82 -10.99
N GLY A 1068 7.05 36.59 -11.64
CA GLY A 1068 8.25 36.04 -12.28
C GLY A 1068 9.21 35.37 -11.28
N SER A 1069 9.21 35.80 -10.02
CA SER A 1069 10.01 35.22 -8.95
C SER A 1069 9.28 34.08 -8.24
N PRO A 1070 9.78 32.82 -8.25
CA PRO A 1070 9.14 31.71 -7.54
C PRO A 1070 8.94 31.97 -6.04
N ARG A 1071 9.87 32.71 -5.40
CA ARG A 1071 9.82 33.03 -3.97
C ARG A 1071 8.63 33.91 -3.57
N ARG A 1072 8.13 34.75 -4.49
CA ARG A 1072 6.94 35.59 -4.22
C ARG A 1072 5.61 34.83 -4.37
N ARG A 1073 5.62 33.61 -4.93
CA ARG A 1073 4.40 32.85 -5.23
C ARG A 1073 3.71 32.27 -4.00
N ALA A 1074 4.46 32.00 -2.93
CA ALA A 1074 3.92 31.54 -1.67
C ALA A 1074 4.83 31.84 -0.48
N ALA A 1075 4.23 32.17 0.65
CA ALA A 1075 4.89 32.24 1.95
C ALA A 1075 4.66 30.92 2.73
N PRO A 1076 5.68 30.37 3.41
CA PRO A 1076 5.46 29.33 4.42
C PRO A 1076 4.49 29.82 5.50
N GLU A 1077 3.63 28.94 6.02
CA GLU A 1077 2.62 29.28 7.03
C GLU A 1077 3.24 29.90 8.29
N SER A 1078 4.40 29.41 8.74
CA SER A 1078 5.16 29.96 9.87
C SER A 1078 5.77 31.34 9.63
N LEU A 1079 5.63 31.91 8.42
CA LEU A 1079 6.02 33.27 8.06
C LEU A 1079 4.83 34.16 7.65
N VAL A 1080 3.60 33.63 7.69
CA VAL A 1080 2.36 34.39 7.45
C VAL A 1080 1.99 35.20 8.69
N ASP A 1081 1.55 36.43 8.49
CA ASP A 1081 0.99 37.33 9.51
C ASP A 1081 -0.33 37.94 9.03
N ASP A 1082 -1.05 38.64 9.91
CA ASP A 1082 -2.34 39.28 9.59
C ASP A 1082 -2.25 40.33 8.44
N GLY A 1083 -1.04 40.84 8.17
CA GLY A 1083 -0.76 41.75 7.06
C GLY A 1083 -0.42 41.07 5.74
N THR A 1084 -0.28 39.74 5.70
CA THR A 1084 0.22 38.99 4.54
C THR A 1084 -0.88 38.78 3.49
N PRO A 1085 -0.81 39.43 2.30
CA PRO A 1085 -1.88 39.35 1.33
C PRO A 1085 -1.83 38.03 0.53
N TYR A 1086 -2.95 37.31 0.48
CA TYR A 1086 -3.12 36.20 -0.45
C TYR A 1086 -3.48 36.66 -1.87
N ASP A 1087 -3.20 35.81 -2.86
CA ASP A 1087 -3.52 36.01 -4.27
C ASP A 1087 -5.03 35.78 -4.54
N VAL A 1088 -5.82 36.85 -4.38
CA VAL A 1088 -7.27 36.86 -4.62
C VAL A 1088 -7.62 36.20 -5.96
N ARG A 1089 -6.90 36.53 -7.03
CA ARG A 1089 -7.18 36.00 -8.37
C ARG A 1089 -6.97 34.49 -8.41
N ARG A 1090 -5.82 33.99 -7.94
CA ARG A 1090 -5.54 32.55 -8.03
C ARG A 1090 -6.43 31.74 -7.09
N TYR A 1091 -6.80 32.26 -5.92
CA TYR A 1091 -7.77 31.60 -5.04
C TYR A 1091 -9.19 31.57 -5.64
N VAL A 1092 -9.63 32.62 -6.34
CA VAL A 1092 -10.91 32.59 -7.08
C VAL A 1092 -10.87 31.62 -8.27
N GLU A 1093 -9.80 31.59 -9.06
CA GLU A 1093 -9.61 30.59 -10.12
C GLU A 1093 -9.65 29.15 -9.56
N LEU A 1094 -8.95 28.88 -8.45
CA LEU A 1094 -8.93 27.57 -7.80
C LEU A 1094 -10.26 27.19 -7.15
N LEU A 1095 -11.01 28.15 -6.59
CA LEU A 1095 -12.36 27.93 -6.09
C LEU A 1095 -13.32 27.59 -7.26
N ALA A 1096 -13.19 28.27 -8.39
CA ALA A 1096 -13.94 27.96 -9.60
C ALA A 1096 -13.58 26.55 -10.14
N GLU A 1097 -12.30 26.15 -10.17
CA GLU A 1097 -11.87 24.77 -10.49
C GLU A 1097 -12.46 23.71 -9.52
N ALA A 1098 -12.75 24.07 -8.27
CA ALA A 1098 -13.41 23.21 -7.29
C ALA A 1098 -14.94 23.19 -7.47
N CYS A 1099 -15.57 24.31 -7.83
CA CYS A 1099 -17.02 24.39 -8.01
C CYS A 1099 -17.46 23.81 -9.37
N SER A 1100 -16.72 24.04 -10.45
CA SER A 1100 -17.01 23.46 -11.77
C SER A 1100 -16.94 21.92 -11.72
N THR A 1101 -16.04 21.36 -10.90
CA THR A 1101 -15.95 19.92 -10.60
C THR A 1101 -17.27 19.32 -10.10
N VAL A 1102 -18.15 20.11 -9.47
CA VAL A 1102 -19.47 19.63 -9.02
C VAL A 1102 -20.65 20.16 -9.86
N LEU A 1103 -20.47 21.25 -10.62
CA LEU A 1103 -21.54 21.91 -11.41
C LEU A 1103 -21.55 21.58 -12.91
N GLU A 1104 -20.39 21.44 -13.56
CA GLU A 1104 -20.29 21.05 -14.98
C GLU A 1104 -21.06 19.78 -15.37
N PRO A 1105 -21.20 18.74 -14.51
CA PRO A 1105 -21.96 17.54 -14.84
C PRO A 1105 -23.45 17.79 -15.09
N PHE A 1106 -24.02 18.87 -14.55
CA PHE A 1106 -25.46 19.15 -14.63
C PHE A 1106 -25.82 19.91 -15.89
N ASP A 1107 -25.15 21.02 -16.22
CA ASP A 1107 -25.33 21.63 -17.54
C ASP A 1107 -24.14 22.44 -18.08
N TRP A 1108 -24.07 22.49 -19.43
CA TRP A 1108 -22.90 22.82 -20.25
C TRP A 1108 -22.58 24.34 -20.32
N ARG A 1109 -22.85 25.11 -19.25
CA ARG A 1109 -22.70 26.58 -19.26
C ARG A 1109 -21.78 27.17 -18.19
N CYS A 1110 -21.32 26.38 -17.22
CA CYS A 1110 -20.55 26.86 -16.05
C CYS A 1110 -19.08 26.37 -16.05
N SER A 1111 -18.31 26.66 -17.10
CA SER A 1111 -16.86 26.43 -17.10
C SER A 1111 -16.13 27.41 -16.17
N THR A 1112 -14.93 27.05 -15.72
CA THR A 1112 -14.08 27.87 -14.84
C THR A 1112 -13.93 29.31 -15.34
N GLU A 1113 -13.74 29.53 -16.64
CA GLU A 1113 -13.55 30.86 -17.23
C GLU A 1113 -14.81 31.73 -17.10
N ARG A 1114 -16.00 31.13 -17.14
CA ARG A 1114 -17.28 31.84 -16.96
C ARG A 1114 -17.62 32.11 -15.50
N LEU A 1115 -17.22 31.20 -14.61
CA LEU A 1115 -17.32 31.42 -13.16
C LEU A 1115 -16.43 32.60 -12.74
N VAL A 1116 -15.20 32.69 -13.29
CA VAL A 1116 -14.30 33.84 -13.10
C VAL A 1116 -14.86 35.10 -13.78
N GLY A 1117 -15.35 35.00 -15.02
CA GLY A 1117 -15.93 36.14 -15.76
C GLY A 1117 -17.13 36.79 -15.07
N ARG A 1118 -18.06 35.99 -14.52
CA ARG A 1118 -19.22 36.49 -13.75
C ARG A 1118 -18.85 37.47 -12.65
N ILE A 1119 -17.72 37.23 -11.96
CA ILE A 1119 -17.26 38.08 -10.86
C ILE A 1119 -16.78 39.44 -11.39
N GLN A 1120 -16.13 39.44 -12.56
CA GLN A 1120 -15.68 40.66 -13.25
C GLN A 1120 -16.87 41.49 -13.75
N ASP A 1121 -17.86 40.84 -14.39
CA ASP A 1121 -19.11 41.50 -14.82
C ASP A 1121 -19.88 42.08 -13.61
N THR A 1122 -19.93 41.36 -12.49
CA THR A 1122 -20.60 41.84 -11.27
C THR A 1122 -19.90 43.06 -10.68
N GLN A 1123 -18.57 43.08 -10.61
CA GLN A 1123 -17.81 44.25 -10.13
C GLN A 1123 -17.95 45.48 -11.04
N LEU A 1124 -18.12 45.28 -12.35
CA LEU A 1124 -18.42 46.37 -13.31
C LEU A 1124 -19.84 46.93 -13.15
N SER A 1125 -20.77 46.19 -12.56
CA SER A 1125 -22.13 46.66 -12.26
C SER A 1125 -22.27 47.45 -10.95
N SER A 1126 -21.19 47.54 -10.16
CA SER A 1126 -21.17 48.16 -8.82
C SER A 1126 -20.21 49.35 -8.68
N SER A 1127 -19.85 50.02 -9.78
CA SER A 1127 -19.25 51.34 -9.70
C SER A 1127 -20.31 52.40 -9.32
N PRO A 1128 -20.00 53.34 -8.41
CA PRO A 1128 -20.90 54.47 -8.17
C PRO A 1128 -20.96 55.33 -9.43
N THR A 1129 -22.16 55.70 -9.85
CA THR A 1129 -22.33 56.66 -10.96
C THR A 1129 -21.78 58.02 -10.53
N GLU A 1130 -20.88 58.60 -11.32
CA GLU A 1130 -20.35 59.93 -11.06
C GLU A 1130 -21.48 60.97 -11.07
N VAL A 1131 -21.65 61.67 -9.95
CA VAL A 1131 -22.50 62.87 -9.84
C VAL A 1131 -21.60 64.02 -9.39
N MET A 1132 -20.89 64.59 -10.38
CA MET A 1132 -20.10 65.83 -10.35
C MET A 1132 -19.01 65.95 -9.28
#